data_AF-A0A1J7IJW7-F1
#
_entry.id   AF-A0A1J7IJW7-F1
#
_cell.length_a   1.000
_cell.length_b   1.000
_cell.length_c   1.000
_cell.angle_alpha   90.00
_cell.angle_beta   90.00
_cell.angle_gamma   90.00
#
_symmetry.space_group_name_H-M   'P 1'
#
loop_
_entity.id
_entity.type
_entity.pdbx_description
1 polymer ?
#
loop_
_entity_poly.entity_id
_entity_poly.type
_entity_poly.pdbx_seq_one_letter_code
_entity_poly.pdbx_strand_id
1 'polypeptide(L)'
;MHTEGGSAREGHVPAPDTRDNDPQVDLRIDDAQRQIRANIGPDHYCLSFRLDVDEKLMAGLPGDSDLDVYQMALNCDHYDSTQHHDLSSLEDFNRMKLSSCHTVAAAGPHNARTEAVTSFLIGSLKHSLKCHRGDVTALLFVPNKPGRLVRSDILEIRLADCPVLENITTLDSPEATLTGGRGTLPPLSKVLAASVGACLLSKDAERDAVSRELSNRLSLPVLQDRPRTSRTVVVLGYGRNPSAGAGVFMAARALEINILALDRPGHWLSKPEYAAWRDEFIPIDRTLDAGLPDRILAAIGKYGKPVHGIVSYFDPLLPVAAVVAGRLGLPTAPVSAYEVAADKFKTSEAEGHPARRLSSLQEALAVARSGRDGIGYPLIIKPCSGWGSEGVFRAEDESDLVQAVTSIDSDRHGKSFVVEKYCDGPEVDANLVLCDGELVFFEASDEFPKDGDGAARRNGQAQNFLEVANILPSALPASELETLKRSLHKSLLHLGFTSGFFHLEARVENSRVAYAVGEDGLVDLREREQRAALDPSAWLIEINARPPGQQAAWASRRTYGVDFWGLSLAFALGDGATARALAVPFRSNSQYWCQIVFIPALRGGMFQSGDVCQELLQRRPDLAGNISQSLCLLRKGDHVPEPSRGVFTWVSYYLVFSRTSRRHLLEVAEEVRRETRFVIL
;
A
#
# COMPACT_ATOMS: atom_id res chain seq x y z
N MET A 1 83.28 5.14 -16.06
CA MET A 1 83.98 5.47 -14.81
C MET A 1 82.97 5.35 -13.68
N HIS A 2 83.28 4.58 -12.63
CA HIS A 2 82.60 4.49 -11.31
C HIS A 2 81.09 4.12 -11.28
N THR A 3 80.57 3.13 -10.53
CA THR A 3 80.72 2.74 -9.09
C THR A 3 80.19 3.84 -8.15
N GLU A 4 79.38 3.68 -7.10
CA GLU A 4 78.75 2.56 -6.34
C GLU A 4 77.29 2.98 -5.94
N GLY A 5 76.45 2.35 -5.10
CA GLY A 5 76.45 1.06 -4.35
C GLY A 5 75.45 1.06 -3.17
N GLY A 6 74.88 -0.11 -2.84
CA GLY A 6 74.02 -0.36 -1.64
C GLY A 6 72.55 0.10 -1.75
N SER A 7 71.50 -0.52 -1.17
CA SER A 7 71.26 -1.74 -0.38
C SER A 7 70.21 -1.41 0.71
N ALA A 8 68.97 -1.85 0.53
CA ALA A 8 68.07 -2.17 1.64
C ALA A 8 67.09 -3.28 1.20
N ARG A 9 66.95 -4.33 2.01
CA ARG A 9 65.87 -5.32 1.87
C ARG A 9 64.71 -4.88 2.75
N GLU A 10 63.53 -4.71 2.19
CA GLU A 10 62.28 -4.76 2.96
C GLU A 10 61.56 -6.08 2.69
N GLY A 11 61.02 -6.68 3.75
CA GLY A 11 60.42 -8.01 3.70
C GLY A 11 59.09 -7.99 2.95
N HIS A 12 58.89 -8.96 2.08
CA HIS A 12 57.60 -9.19 1.43
C HIS A 12 56.62 -9.75 2.47
N VAL A 13 55.86 -8.87 3.11
CA VAL A 13 54.69 -9.27 3.91
C VAL A 13 53.68 -9.89 2.94
N PRO A 14 53.24 -11.15 3.13
CA PRO A 14 52.21 -11.72 2.28
C PRO A 14 50.94 -10.89 2.41
N ALA A 15 50.33 -10.52 1.28
CA ALA A 15 48.99 -9.94 1.30
C ALA A 15 48.04 -10.93 2.00
N PRO A 16 47.08 -10.47 2.83
CA PRO A 16 46.10 -11.36 3.41
C PRO A 16 45.32 -12.05 2.29
N ASP A 17 45.31 -13.38 2.32
CA ASP A 17 44.55 -14.23 1.40
C ASP A 17 43.06 -14.07 1.71
N THR A 18 42.44 -13.02 1.18
CA THR A 18 41.00 -12.76 1.28
C THR A 18 40.23 -13.65 0.32
N ARG A 19 40.37 -14.97 0.50
CA ARG A 19 39.32 -15.90 0.14
C ARG A 19 38.18 -15.74 1.14
N ASP A 20 37.09 -15.12 0.68
CA ASP A 20 35.79 -15.16 1.35
C ASP A 20 35.35 -16.63 1.48
N ASN A 21 35.76 -17.29 2.57
CA ASN A 21 35.23 -18.59 2.98
C ASN A 21 33.83 -18.40 3.61
N ASP A 22 32.91 -17.79 2.87
CA ASP A 22 31.49 -17.79 3.24
C ASP A 22 31.04 -19.27 3.28
N PRO A 23 30.51 -19.78 4.41
CA PRO A 23 30.17 -21.18 4.53
C PRO A 23 29.09 -21.58 3.52
N GLN A 24 29.36 -22.65 2.77
CA GLN A 24 28.40 -23.25 1.85
C GLN A 24 27.32 -24.03 2.61
N VAL A 25 26.11 -24.04 2.04
CA VAL A 25 24.96 -24.78 2.58
C VAL A 25 24.46 -25.78 1.53
N ASP A 26 24.44 -27.06 1.86
CA ASP A 26 23.86 -28.11 1.01
C ASP A 26 22.60 -28.66 1.69
N LEU A 27 21.45 -28.46 1.05
CA LEU A 27 20.13 -28.91 1.53
C LEU A 27 19.68 -30.16 0.79
N ARG A 28 19.42 -31.24 1.52
CA ARG A 28 18.92 -32.51 0.97
C ARG A 28 17.63 -32.94 1.65
N ILE A 29 16.59 -33.22 0.86
CA ILE A 29 15.33 -33.78 1.33
C ILE A 29 15.39 -35.30 1.22
N ASP A 30 15.19 -36.00 2.34
CA ASP A 30 14.95 -37.43 2.41
C ASP A 30 13.47 -37.68 2.71
N ASP A 31 12.70 -37.98 1.65
CA ASP A 31 11.28 -38.31 1.75
C ASP A 31 10.98 -39.60 2.51
N ALA A 32 11.93 -40.56 2.53
CA ALA A 32 11.75 -41.86 3.16
C ALA A 32 11.94 -41.77 4.68
N GLN A 33 12.93 -40.98 5.13
CA GLN A 33 13.17 -40.70 6.55
C GLN A 33 12.33 -39.54 7.09
N ARG A 34 11.69 -38.75 6.21
CA ARG A 34 11.08 -37.45 6.55
C ARG A 34 12.08 -36.52 7.25
N GLN A 35 13.22 -36.29 6.61
CA GLN A 35 14.28 -35.40 7.10
C GLN A 35 14.75 -34.42 6.03
N ILE A 36 15.12 -33.21 6.45
CA ILE A 36 15.91 -32.26 5.66
C ILE A 36 17.29 -32.20 6.31
N ARG A 37 18.34 -32.54 5.56
CA ARG A 37 19.72 -32.41 6.05
C ARG A 37 20.32 -31.12 5.51
N ALA A 38 20.96 -30.36 6.39
CA ALA A 38 21.60 -29.10 6.09
C ALA A 38 23.09 -29.18 6.49
N ASN A 39 23.95 -29.37 5.49
CA ASN A 39 25.41 -29.32 5.71
C ASN A 39 25.83 -27.86 5.76
N ILE A 40 26.56 -27.45 6.79
CA ILE A 40 26.96 -26.06 7.08
C ILE A 40 28.46 -26.04 7.36
N GLY A 41 29.26 -25.72 6.34
CA GLY A 41 30.73 -25.81 6.47
C GLY A 41 31.19 -27.24 6.87
N PRO A 42 32.00 -27.41 7.94
CA PRO A 42 32.39 -28.73 8.43
C PRO A 42 31.28 -29.43 9.25
N ASP A 43 30.26 -28.70 9.71
CA ASP A 43 29.24 -29.19 10.63
C ASP A 43 28.01 -29.73 9.87
N HIS A 44 27.39 -30.79 10.40
CA HIS A 44 26.18 -31.40 9.82
C HIS A 44 24.96 -31.19 10.73
N TYR A 45 24.00 -30.39 10.29
CA TYR A 45 22.73 -30.18 11.00
C TYR A 45 21.63 -31.04 10.38
N CYS A 46 20.84 -31.72 11.21
CA CYS A 46 19.72 -32.53 10.77
C CYS A 46 18.40 -31.88 11.23
N LEU A 47 17.59 -31.44 10.28
CA LEU A 47 16.20 -31.05 10.55
C LEU A 47 15.32 -32.29 10.35
N SER A 48 14.98 -32.97 11.43
CA SER A 48 13.92 -33.98 11.37
C SER A 48 12.57 -33.25 11.29
N PHE A 49 11.63 -33.77 10.50
CA PHE A 49 10.33 -33.11 10.38
C PHE A 49 9.14 -34.06 10.48
N ARG A 50 8.05 -33.54 11.04
CA ARG A 50 6.75 -34.21 11.03
C ARG A 50 5.77 -33.37 10.22
N LEU A 51 5.36 -33.92 9.08
CA LEU A 51 4.22 -33.43 8.31
C LEU A 51 2.94 -34.07 8.84
N ASP A 52 2.04 -33.23 9.34
CA ASP A 52 0.70 -33.60 9.77
C ASP A 52 -0.32 -32.78 8.95
N VAL A 53 -1.32 -33.44 8.36
CA VAL A 53 -2.51 -32.76 7.83
C VAL A 53 -3.47 -32.57 9.00
N ASP A 54 -3.65 -31.32 9.40
CA ASP A 54 -4.48 -30.98 10.55
C ASP A 54 -5.92 -30.70 10.11
N GLU A 55 -6.79 -31.71 10.22
CA GLU A 55 -8.21 -31.57 9.93
C GLU A 55 -8.92 -30.46 10.73
N LYS A 56 -8.40 -30.03 11.89
CA LYS A 56 -8.97 -28.91 12.68
C LYS A 56 -8.51 -27.53 12.20
N LEU A 57 -7.29 -27.42 11.66
CA LEU A 57 -6.90 -26.20 10.93
C LEU A 57 -7.73 -26.08 9.64
N MET A 58 -7.99 -27.21 8.96
CA MET A 58 -8.88 -27.27 7.80
C MET A 58 -10.34 -26.95 8.15
N ALA A 59 -10.86 -27.43 9.27
CA ALA A 59 -12.24 -27.17 9.69
C ALA A 59 -12.53 -25.70 10.08
N GLY A 60 -11.49 -24.89 10.33
CA GLY A 60 -11.63 -23.46 10.55
C GLY A 60 -11.64 -22.63 9.26
N LEU A 61 -10.96 -23.09 8.21
CA LEU A 61 -11.04 -22.45 6.90
C LEU A 61 -12.49 -22.47 6.37
N PRO A 62 -12.87 -21.53 5.47
CA PRO A 62 -14.14 -21.63 4.77
C PRO A 62 -14.28 -23.03 4.14
N GLY A 63 -15.47 -23.64 4.17
CA GLY A 63 -15.69 -24.98 3.58
C GLY A 63 -15.33 -25.07 2.08
N ASP A 64 -15.37 -23.93 1.40
CA ASP A 64 -15.00 -23.72 0.00
C ASP A 64 -13.57 -23.16 -0.18
N SER A 65 -12.69 -23.29 0.83
CA SER A 65 -11.32 -22.77 0.73
C SER A 65 -10.53 -23.46 -0.38
N ASP A 66 -9.80 -22.66 -1.15
CA ASP A 66 -8.97 -23.11 -2.27
C ASP A 66 -7.65 -23.79 -1.85
N LEU A 67 -7.32 -23.74 -0.56
CA LEU A 67 -6.04 -24.17 -0.01
C LEU A 67 -6.24 -25.23 1.08
N ASP A 68 -5.41 -26.27 1.03
CA ASP A 68 -5.12 -27.14 2.16
C ASP A 68 -3.89 -26.59 2.93
N VAL A 69 -3.93 -26.64 4.26
CA VAL A 69 -2.84 -26.17 5.13
C VAL A 69 -2.19 -27.36 5.82
N TYR A 70 -0.93 -27.59 5.49
CA TYR A 70 -0.11 -28.66 6.08
C TYR A 70 0.72 -28.08 7.21
N GLN A 71 0.73 -28.75 8.36
CA GLN A 71 1.62 -28.39 9.46
C GLN A 71 2.92 -29.20 9.35
N MET A 72 4.06 -28.50 9.40
CA MET A 72 5.39 -29.09 9.41
C MET A 72 6.10 -28.70 10.71
N ALA A 73 6.17 -29.62 11.67
CA ALA A 73 7.11 -29.47 12.79
C ALA A 73 8.54 -29.68 12.26
N LEU A 74 9.41 -28.73 12.54
CA LEU A 74 10.85 -28.69 12.22
C LEU A 74 11.62 -28.85 13.52
N ASN A 75 12.22 -30.01 13.70
CA ASN A 75 13.01 -30.36 14.86
C ASN A 75 14.49 -30.29 14.50
N CYS A 76 15.22 -29.34 15.08
CA CYS A 76 16.64 -29.14 14.78
C CYS A 76 17.52 -30.01 15.68
N ASP A 77 17.86 -31.21 15.20
CA ASP A 77 18.77 -32.13 15.86
C ASP A 77 20.22 -31.86 15.42
N HIS A 78 21.10 -31.59 16.39
CA HIS A 78 22.54 -31.48 16.12
C HIS A 78 23.14 -32.89 15.96
N TYR A 79 23.81 -33.14 14.83
CA TYR A 79 24.41 -34.43 14.53
C TYR A 79 25.93 -34.28 14.31
N ASP A 80 26.68 -34.25 15.41
CA ASP A 80 28.09 -34.61 15.40
C ASP A 80 28.30 -35.89 16.22
N SER A 81 28.94 -36.87 15.60
CA SER A 81 29.33 -38.13 16.23
C SER A 81 30.66 -38.05 16.99
N THR A 82 31.33 -36.89 17.08
CA THR A 82 32.73 -36.82 17.52
C THR A 82 33.22 -35.63 18.36
N GLN A 83 32.71 -34.39 18.26
CA GLN A 83 33.24 -33.24 19.03
C GLN A 83 32.16 -32.33 19.64
N HIS A 84 32.27 -32.07 20.95
CA HIS A 84 31.40 -31.13 21.66
C HIS A 84 31.81 -29.67 21.34
N HIS A 85 31.16 -29.05 20.34
CA HIS A 85 31.24 -27.61 20.12
C HIS A 85 30.04 -26.86 20.73
N ASP A 86 30.31 -25.65 21.23
CA ASP A 86 29.31 -24.79 21.83
C ASP A 86 28.54 -24.02 20.73
N LEU A 87 27.21 -24.08 20.77
CA LEU A 87 26.31 -23.44 19.81
C LEU A 87 26.37 -21.89 19.85
N SER A 88 27.11 -21.32 20.80
CA SER A 88 27.30 -19.87 20.95
C SER A 88 28.20 -19.22 19.87
N SER A 89 28.98 -19.99 19.10
CA SER A 89 29.98 -19.45 18.14
C SER A 89 29.46 -19.16 16.72
N LEU A 90 28.14 -19.17 16.49
CA LEU A 90 27.48 -19.02 15.18
C LEU A 90 27.56 -17.60 14.55
N GLU A 91 28.67 -16.87 14.69
CA GLU A 91 28.90 -15.60 13.97
C GLU A 91 28.92 -15.79 12.45
N ASP A 92 29.51 -16.88 11.95
CA ASP A 92 29.60 -17.19 10.51
C ASP A 92 28.23 -17.52 9.89
N PHE A 93 27.27 -17.99 10.69
CA PHE A 93 25.93 -18.34 10.25
C PHE A 93 25.04 -17.11 9.99
N ASN A 94 25.30 -16.00 10.68
CA ASN A 94 24.72 -14.70 10.34
C ASN A 94 25.31 -14.13 9.03
N ARG A 95 26.50 -14.58 8.59
CA ARG A 95 27.16 -14.15 7.35
C ARG A 95 26.70 -14.91 6.10
N MET A 96 26.11 -16.10 6.26
CA MET A 96 25.61 -16.93 5.15
C MET A 96 24.63 -16.20 4.21
N LYS A 97 25.03 -16.11 2.94
CA LYS A 97 24.23 -15.60 1.81
C LYS A 97 23.66 -16.76 0.99
N LEU A 98 22.47 -16.59 0.42
CA LEU A 98 21.81 -17.61 -0.42
C LEU A 98 22.66 -18.08 -1.61
N SER A 99 23.57 -17.25 -2.10
CA SER A 99 24.52 -17.56 -3.18
C SER A 99 25.53 -18.68 -2.86
N SER A 100 25.70 -19.09 -1.59
CA SER A 100 26.57 -20.20 -1.21
C SER A 100 25.86 -21.56 -1.16
N CYS A 101 24.60 -21.65 -1.64
CA CYS A 101 23.78 -22.85 -1.52
C CYS A 101 23.87 -23.77 -2.74
N HIS A 102 24.12 -25.06 -2.50
CA HIS A 102 23.91 -26.11 -3.50
C HIS A 102 22.54 -26.78 -3.29
N THR A 103 21.80 -26.96 -4.39
CA THR A 103 20.34 -27.12 -4.36
C THR A 103 19.81 -28.49 -3.97
N VAL A 104 18.61 -28.45 -3.39
CA VAL A 104 17.69 -29.57 -3.19
C VAL A 104 17.57 -30.44 -4.44
N ALA A 105 18.22 -31.62 -4.42
CA ALA A 105 18.26 -32.56 -5.54
C ALA A 105 16.88 -33.13 -5.96
N ALA A 106 15.83 -32.89 -5.17
CA ALA A 106 14.48 -33.39 -5.40
C ALA A 106 13.54 -32.40 -6.13
N ALA A 107 13.93 -31.15 -6.35
CA ALA A 107 13.02 -30.08 -6.83
C ALA A 107 12.98 -29.88 -8.36
N GLY A 108 13.76 -30.65 -9.13
CA GLY A 108 13.92 -30.44 -10.58
C GLY A 108 14.96 -29.34 -10.91
N PRO A 109 15.01 -28.85 -12.17
CA PRO A 109 16.01 -27.86 -12.57
C PRO A 109 15.86 -26.54 -11.80
N HIS A 110 16.99 -25.83 -11.60
CA HIS A 110 17.03 -24.50 -10.97
C HIS A 110 15.97 -23.57 -11.59
N ASN A 111 14.97 -23.23 -10.80
CA ASN A 111 13.95 -22.25 -11.11
C ASN A 111 13.66 -21.41 -9.85
N ALA A 112 12.95 -20.29 -10.00
CA ALA A 112 12.70 -19.34 -8.91
C ALA A 112 11.94 -19.96 -7.72
N ARG A 113 11.11 -21.00 -7.94
CA ARG A 113 10.41 -21.73 -6.88
C ARG A 113 11.38 -22.52 -6.01
N THR A 114 12.34 -23.22 -6.61
CA THR A 114 13.38 -23.95 -5.88
C THR A 114 14.21 -23.00 -5.00
N GLU A 115 14.51 -21.80 -5.49
CA GLU A 115 15.19 -20.75 -4.72
C GLU A 115 14.33 -20.22 -3.55
N ALA A 116 13.04 -19.95 -3.77
CA ALA A 116 12.12 -19.51 -2.72
C ALA A 116 11.94 -20.55 -1.62
N VAL A 117 11.74 -21.83 -1.98
CA VAL A 117 11.65 -22.95 -1.02
C VAL A 117 12.95 -23.12 -0.23
N THR A 118 14.10 -23.07 -0.91
CA THR A 118 15.43 -23.11 -0.27
C THR A 118 15.60 -21.95 0.72
N SER A 119 15.21 -20.74 0.33
CA SER A 119 15.27 -19.53 1.16
C SER A 119 14.40 -19.64 2.41
N PHE A 120 13.16 -20.14 2.27
CA PHE A 120 12.25 -20.37 3.39
C PHE A 120 12.80 -21.39 4.39
N LEU A 121 13.34 -22.52 3.90
CA LEU A 121 13.91 -23.56 4.75
C LEU A 121 15.14 -23.06 5.53
N ILE A 122 16.05 -22.33 4.87
CA ILE A 122 17.20 -21.71 5.53
C ILE A 122 16.76 -20.63 6.54
N GLY A 123 15.76 -19.81 6.20
CA GLY A 123 15.17 -18.84 7.11
C GLY A 123 14.57 -19.49 8.37
N SER A 124 13.90 -20.64 8.19
CA SER A 124 13.31 -21.43 9.27
C SER A 124 14.37 -22.05 10.20
N LEU A 125 15.45 -22.60 9.64
CA LEU A 125 16.62 -23.05 10.41
C LEU A 125 17.28 -21.89 11.17
N LYS A 126 17.48 -20.75 10.49
CA LYS A 126 18.02 -19.52 11.09
C LYS A 126 17.16 -19.04 12.27
N HIS A 127 15.84 -19.19 12.18
CA HIS A 127 14.91 -18.84 13.26
C HIS A 127 14.97 -19.85 14.44
N SER A 128 14.96 -21.16 14.18
CA SER A 128 15.07 -22.22 15.21
C SER A 128 16.31 -22.03 16.10
N LEU A 129 17.49 -21.88 15.46
CA LEU A 129 18.77 -21.73 16.16
C LEU A 129 18.81 -20.43 16.99
N LYS A 130 18.34 -19.30 16.45
CA LYS A 130 18.26 -18.02 17.17
C LYS A 130 17.34 -18.05 18.38
N CYS A 131 16.28 -18.86 18.33
CA CYS A 131 15.33 -18.97 19.43
C CYS A 131 15.77 -19.95 20.53
N HIS A 132 16.87 -20.69 20.33
CA HIS A 132 17.25 -21.87 21.13
C HIS A 132 16.09 -22.89 21.29
N ARG A 133 15.24 -23.01 20.26
CA ARG A 133 14.06 -23.89 20.28
C ARG A 133 14.30 -25.07 19.35
N GLY A 134 14.27 -26.27 19.95
CA GLY A 134 14.32 -27.53 19.21
C GLY A 134 13.20 -27.63 18.19
N ASP A 135 11.98 -27.23 18.57
CA ASP A 135 10.77 -27.38 17.74
C ASP A 135 10.31 -26.00 17.20
N VAL A 136 10.42 -25.80 15.88
CA VAL A 136 9.74 -24.71 15.14
C VAL A 136 8.59 -25.32 14.37
N THR A 137 7.42 -24.68 14.32
CA THR A 137 6.33 -25.14 13.46
C THR A 137 6.18 -24.21 12.25
N ALA A 138 6.15 -24.79 11.06
CA ALA A 138 5.80 -24.12 9.82
C ALA A 138 4.40 -24.54 9.34
N LEU A 139 3.71 -23.63 8.66
CA LEU A 139 2.53 -23.93 7.85
C LEU A 139 2.90 -23.83 6.38
N LEU A 140 2.45 -24.81 5.59
CA LEU A 140 2.61 -24.86 4.14
C LEU A 140 1.23 -24.78 3.49
N PHE A 141 1.04 -23.80 2.60
CA PHE A 141 -0.23 -23.56 1.91
C PHE A 141 -0.22 -24.25 0.55
N VAL A 142 -1.07 -25.24 0.34
CA VAL A 142 -1.09 -26.08 -0.87
C VAL A 142 -2.45 -25.97 -1.58
N PRO A 143 -2.50 -25.71 -2.90
CA PRO A 143 -3.74 -25.68 -3.68
C PRO A 143 -4.47 -27.03 -3.65
N ASN A 144 -5.73 -27.03 -3.23
CA ASN A 144 -6.52 -28.27 -3.11
C ASN A 144 -7.32 -28.62 -4.38
N LYS A 145 -7.36 -27.69 -5.33
CA LYS A 145 -7.91 -27.85 -6.69
C LYS A 145 -6.95 -27.25 -7.72
N PRO A 146 -7.08 -27.61 -9.02
CA PRO A 146 -6.32 -26.95 -10.07
C PRO A 146 -6.70 -25.48 -10.24
N GLY A 147 -5.75 -24.63 -10.64
CA GLY A 147 -5.99 -23.20 -10.85
C GLY A 147 -4.70 -22.37 -10.88
N ARG A 148 -4.85 -21.06 -10.72
CA ARG A 148 -3.75 -20.09 -10.50
C ARG A 148 -4.10 -19.16 -9.36
N LEU A 149 -3.11 -18.63 -8.65
CA LEU A 149 -3.35 -17.61 -7.62
C LEU A 149 -4.00 -16.36 -8.23
N VAL A 150 -4.98 -15.77 -7.53
CA VAL A 150 -5.55 -14.46 -7.87
C VAL A 150 -4.47 -13.37 -7.89
N ARG A 151 -3.41 -13.54 -7.10
CA ARG A 151 -2.15 -12.77 -7.19
C ARG A 151 -1.02 -13.57 -6.55
N SER A 152 0.21 -13.51 -7.08
CA SER A 152 1.29 -14.36 -6.56
C SER A 152 1.61 -14.08 -5.08
N ASP A 153 1.62 -12.81 -4.66
CA ASP A 153 1.87 -12.36 -3.28
C ASP A 153 0.61 -12.33 -2.39
N ILE A 154 -0.50 -12.96 -2.79
CA ILE A 154 -1.78 -12.86 -2.08
C ILE A 154 -1.70 -13.32 -0.61
N LEU A 155 -0.86 -14.30 -0.30
CA LEU A 155 -0.66 -14.75 1.08
C LEU A 155 0.08 -13.70 1.92
N GLU A 156 1.05 -12.98 1.35
CA GLU A 156 1.73 -11.86 2.03
C GLU A 156 0.79 -10.66 2.24
N ILE A 157 -0.19 -10.43 1.35
CA ILE A 157 -1.27 -9.46 1.60
C ILE A 157 -2.10 -9.88 2.82
N ARG A 158 -2.64 -11.09 2.79
CA ARG A 158 -3.72 -11.50 3.70
C ARG A 158 -3.23 -11.89 5.09
N LEU A 159 -2.04 -12.47 5.18
CA LEU A 159 -1.41 -12.86 6.44
C LEU A 159 -0.62 -11.70 7.09
N ALA A 160 -0.57 -10.52 6.47
CA ALA A 160 0.07 -9.32 7.01
C ALA A 160 -0.35 -9.01 8.45
N ASP A 161 0.65 -8.81 9.30
CA ASP A 161 0.56 -8.47 10.72
C ASP A 161 -0.15 -9.53 11.58
N CYS A 162 -0.37 -10.75 11.08
CA CYS A 162 -1.06 -11.81 11.81
C CYS A 162 -0.35 -12.14 13.14
N PRO A 163 -1.01 -12.02 14.30
CA PRO A 163 -0.35 -12.07 15.62
C PRO A 163 0.14 -13.46 16.04
N VAL A 164 -0.13 -14.50 15.23
CA VAL A 164 0.23 -15.90 15.49
C VAL A 164 1.15 -16.49 14.42
N LEU A 165 1.55 -15.69 13.42
CA LEU A 165 2.37 -16.12 12.30
C LEU A 165 3.60 -15.22 12.11
N GLU A 166 4.71 -15.83 11.70
CA GLU A 166 5.99 -15.17 11.43
C GLU A 166 6.54 -15.60 10.05
N ASN A 167 7.47 -14.82 9.48
CA ASN A 167 8.22 -15.18 8.25
C ASN A 167 7.36 -15.69 7.07
N ILE A 168 6.23 -15.02 6.80
CA ILE A 168 5.37 -15.32 5.65
C ILE A 168 6.16 -15.12 4.36
N THR A 169 6.17 -16.15 3.51
CA THR A 169 6.98 -16.22 2.30
C THR A 169 6.14 -16.77 1.14
N THR A 170 6.04 -16.02 0.04
CA THR A 170 5.53 -16.56 -1.23
C THR A 170 6.51 -17.59 -1.79
N LEU A 171 6.02 -18.77 -2.15
CA LEU A 171 6.82 -19.85 -2.73
C LEU A 171 6.55 -20.08 -4.23
N ASP A 172 5.41 -19.62 -4.73
CA ASP A 172 5.03 -19.80 -6.14
C ASP A 172 5.64 -18.72 -7.06
N SER A 173 5.85 -19.06 -8.34
CA SER A 173 6.04 -18.04 -9.37
C SER A 173 4.69 -17.57 -9.92
N PRO A 174 4.56 -16.31 -10.38
CA PRO A 174 3.29 -15.82 -10.95
C PRO A 174 2.76 -16.72 -12.08
N GLU A 175 3.66 -17.25 -12.92
CA GLU A 175 3.38 -18.03 -14.11
C GLU A 175 2.93 -19.48 -13.86
N ALA A 176 2.90 -19.95 -12.61
CA ALA A 176 2.64 -21.36 -12.29
C ALA A 176 1.18 -21.76 -12.53
N THR A 177 0.96 -22.95 -13.11
CA THR A 177 -0.35 -23.62 -13.12
C THR A 177 -0.35 -24.69 -12.07
N LEU A 178 -1.29 -24.62 -11.14
CA LEU A 178 -1.35 -25.49 -9.99
C LEU A 178 -2.23 -26.69 -10.35
N THR A 179 -1.75 -27.90 -10.07
CA THR A 179 -2.35 -29.18 -10.48
C THR A 179 -3.10 -29.86 -9.34
N GLY A 180 -3.63 -29.06 -8.41
CA GLY A 180 -4.06 -29.49 -7.06
C GLY A 180 -5.01 -30.69 -7.02
N GLY A 181 -4.92 -31.45 -5.93
CA GLY A 181 -5.79 -32.61 -5.69
C GLY A 181 -5.74 -33.10 -4.25
N ARG A 182 -6.90 -33.39 -3.68
CA ARG A 182 -7.06 -33.99 -2.35
C ARG A 182 -6.59 -35.45 -2.36
N GLY A 183 -5.80 -35.85 -1.36
CA GLY A 183 -5.27 -37.22 -1.27
C GLY A 183 -4.48 -37.49 0.00
N THR A 184 -3.92 -38.71 0.10
CA THR A 184 -3.03 -39.11 1.20
C THR A 184 -1.79 -38.21 1.31
N LEU A 185 -1.41 -37.84 2.55
CA LEU A 185 -0.17 -37.13 2.92
C LEU A 185 0.98 -37.39 1.92
N PRO A 186 1.31 -36.42 1.05
CA PRO A 186 2.37 -36.61 0.05
C PRO A 186 3.75 -36.70 0.71
N PRO A 187 4.77 -37.24 -0.01
CA PRO A 187 6.17 -37.00 0.33
C PRO A 187 6.46 -35.50 0.48
N LEU A 188 7.35 -35.10 1.39
CA LEU A 188 7.63 -33.68 1.66
C LEU A 188 8.06 -32.95 0.38
N SER A 189 8.89 -33.57 -0.45
CA SER A 189 9.33 -32.99 -1.72
C SER A 189 8.13 -32.53 -2.56
N LYS A 190 7.03 -33.30 -2.58
CA LYS A 190 5.79 -32.95 -3.27
C LYS A 190 4.97 -31.89 -2.55
N VAL A 191 4.91 -31.91 -1.21
CA VAL A 191 4.22 -30.85 -0.44
C VAL A 191 4.90 -29.50 -0.68
N LEU A 192 6.23 -29.42 -0.54
CA LEU A 192 7.01 -28.21 -0.81
C LEU A 192 6.93 -27.78 -2.29
N ALA A 193 7.03 -28.72 -3.23
CA ALA A 193 6.90 -28.41 -4.66
C ALA A 193 5.48 -27.99 -5.09
N ALA A 194 4.45 -28.31 -4.31
CA ALA A 194 3.07 -27.85 -4.53
C ALA A 194 2.70 -26.60 -3.70
N SER A 195 3.47 -26.26 -2.67
CA SER A 195 3.17 -25.14 -1.76
C SER A 195 3.28 -23.80 -2.47
N VAL A 196 2.23 -22.99 -2.40
CA VAL A 196 2.18 -21.63 -2.97
C VAL A 196 2.77 -20.58 -2.04
N GLY A 197 2.81 -20.88 -0.75
CA GLY A 197 3.47 -20.06 0.26
C GLY A 197 3.70 -20.86 1.54
N ALA A 198 4.45 -20.26 2.46
CA ALA A 198 4.69 -20.82 3.78
C ALA A 198 4.84 -19.71 4.83
N CYS A 199 4.68 -20.07 6.11
CA CYS A 199 5.00 -19.20 7.24
C CYS A 199 5.40 -20.05 8.45
N LEU A 200 5.92 -19.42 9.50
CA LEU A 200 6.15 -20.03 10.80
C LEU A 200 5.00 -19.69 11.76
N LEU A 201 4.75 -20.55 12.75
CA LEU A 201 3.90 -20.22 13.90
C LEU A 201 4.73 -19.49 14.96
N SER A 202 4.14 -18.46 15.57
CA SER A 202 4.69 -17.83 16.77
C SER A 202 4.73 -18.79 17.95
N LYS A 203 5.66 -18.57 18.89
CA LYS A 203 5.95 -19.49 20.02
C LYS A 203 4.71 -19.99 20.75
N ASP A 204 3.86 -19.04 21.10
CA ASP A 204 2.73 -19.23 22.01
C ASP A 204 1.39 -19.21 21.23
N ALA A 205 1.44 -19.51 19.92
CA ALA A 205 0.30 -19.56 19.03
C ALA A 205 -0.61 -20.76 19.34
N GLU A 206 -1.72 -20.52 20.04
CA GLU A 206 -2.75 -21.52 20.25
C GLU A 206 -3.39 -21.94 18.90
N ARG A 207 -3.58 -23.25 18.71
CA ARG A 207 -4.17 -23.83 17.49
C ARG A 207 -5.52 -23.21 17.11
N ASP A 208 -6.36 -22.92 18.10
CA ASP A 208 -7.68 -22.30 17.90
C ASP A 208 -7.58 -20.80 17.57
N ALA A 209 -6.48 -20.13 17.92
CA ALA A 209 -6.16 -18.78 17.45
C ALA A 209 -5.67 -18.81 15.99
N VAL A 210 -4.74 -19.72 15.65
CA VAL A 210 -4.28 -19.95 14.26
C VAL A 210 -5.45 -20.24 13.33
N SER A 211 -6.33 -21.19 13.70
CA SER A 211 -7.50 -21.57 12.91
C SER A 211 -8.45 -20.38 12.67
N ARG A 212 -8.71 -19.55 13.70
CA ARG A 212 -9.52 -18.32 13.56
C ARG A 212 -8.87 -17.27 12.67
N GLU A 213 -7.59 -16.98 12.82
CA GLU A 213 -6.88 -15.99 12.01
C GLU A 213 -6.83 -16.41 10.53
N LEU A 214 -6.56 -17.68 10.23
CA LEU A 214 -6.59 -18.19 8.86
C LEU A 214 -8.01 -18.12 8.25
N SER A 215 -9.04 -18.49 9.01
CA SER A 215 -10.45 -18.35 8.61
C SER A 215 -10.87 -16.91 8.28
N ASN A 216 -10.33 -15.96 9.06
CA ASN A 216 -10.58 -14.54 8.90
C ASN A 216 -9.87 -13.97 7.68
N ARG A 217 -8.62 -14.39 7.46
CA ARG A 217 -7.71 -13.81 6.47
C ARG A 217 -7.86 -14.43 5.09
N LEU A 218 -8.04 -15.74 5.00
CA LEU A 218 -8.21 -16.47 3.74
C LEU A 218 -9.69 -16.61 3.36
N SER A 219 -10.48 -15.58 3.67
CA SER A 219 -11.93 -15.46 3.42
C SER A 219 -12.30 -15.04 1.98
N LEU A 220 -11.35 -15.09 1.05
CA LEU A 220 -11.51 -14.74 -0.36
C LEU A 220 -11.24 -15.95 -1.28
N PRO A 221 -11.67 -15.92 -2.55
CA PRO A 221 -11.14 -16.81 -3.58
C PRO A 221 -9.63 -16.52 -3.78
N VAL A 222 -8.79 -17.48 -3.38
CA VAL A 222 -7.34 -17.41 -3.55
C VAL A 222 -6.93 -17.96 -4.92
N LEU A 223 -7.70 -18.89 -5.48
CA LEU A 223 -7.48 -19.46 -6.82
C LEU A 223 -8.50 -18.97 -7.84
N GLN A 224 -8.07 -18.94 -9.11
CA GLN A 224 -8.88 -18.66 -10.28
C GLN A 224 -8.72 -19.78 -11.32
N ASP A 225 -9.84 -20.19 -11.92
CA ASP A 225 -9.89 -21.27 -12.93
C ASP A 225 -9.53 -20.80 -14.35
N ARG A 226 -9.15 -19.52 -14.52
CA ARG A 226 -8.92 -18.89 -15.83
C ARG A 226 -7.45 -18.99 -16.25
N PRO A 227 -7.14 -19.36 -17.51
CA PRO A 227 -5.79 -19.22 -18.04
C PRO A 227 -5.44 -17.73 -18.18
N ARG A 228 -4.32 -17.32 -17.59
CA ARG A 228 -3.77 -15.98 -17.79
C ARG A 228 -3.03 -15.90 -19.11
N THR A 229 -3.47 -14.97 -19.95
CA THR A 229 -2.72 -14.47 -21.10
C THR A 229 -1.91 -13.26 -20.63
N SER A 230 -0.63 -13.17 -20.97
CA SER A 230 0.17 -11.97 -20.73
C SER A 230 -0.53 -10.75 -21.37
N ARG A 231 -0.88 -9.75 -20.58
CA ARG A 231 -1.61 -8.54 -21.00
C ARG A 231 -0.77 -7.30 -20.67
N THR A 232 -0.74 -6.35 -21.60
CA THR A 232 -0.11 -5.04 -21.37
C THR A 232 -1.13 -3.98 -20.97
N VAL A 233 -0.89 -3.29 -19.86
CA VAL A 233 -1.60 -2.05 -19.46
C VAL A 233 -0.71 -0.85 -19.75
N VAL A 234 -1.30 0.21 -20.31
CA VAL A 234 -0.65 1.52 -20.46
C VAL A 234 -0.80 2.30 -19.17
N VAL A 235 0.31 2.72 -18.56
CA VAL A 235 0.31 3.62 -17.39
C VAL A 235 0.71 5.02 -17.88
N LEU A 236 -0.28 5.91 -17.91
CA LEU A 236 -0.17 7.28 -18.38
C LEU A 236 0.07 8.23 -17.20
N GLY A 237 1.29 8.70 -17.02
CA GLY A 237 1.65 9.68 -16.00
C GLY A 237 1.63 9.13 -14.56
N TYR A 238 2.79 8.93 -13.92
CA TYR A 238 2.81 8.25 -12.63
C TYR A 238 3.90 8.70 -11.64
N GLY A 239 3.44 9.19 -10.48
CA GLY A 239 4.29 9.52 -9.32
C GLY A 239 5.31 10.65 -9.55
N ARG A 240 5.97 11.08 -8.48
CA ARG A 240 7.14 11.99 -8.55
C ARG A 240 8.46 11.31 -8.20
N ASN A 241 8.42 10.18 -7.48
CA ASN A 241 9.59 9.41 -7.08
C ASN A 241 9.29 7.89 -7.08
N PRO A 242 10.31 7.02 -7.09
CA PRO A 242 10.13 5.57 -7.13
C PRO A 242 9.47 4.98 -5.88
N SER A 243 9.79 5.50 -4.69
CA SER A 243 9.29 4.96 -3.42
C SER A 243 7.76 5.02 -3.34
N ALA A 244 7.21 6.19 -3.65
CA ALA A 244 5.77 6.44 -3.78
C ALA A 244 5.12 5.61 -4.91
N GLY A 245 5.91 5.15 -5.89
CA GLY A 245 5.44 4.47 -7.08
C GLY A 245 5.45 2.93 -7.04
N ALA A 246 6.18 2.30 -6.12
CA ALA A 246 6.42 0.86 -6.17
C ALA A 246 5.14 -0.01 -6.20
N GLY A 247 4.05 0.47 -5.59
CA GLY A 247 2.80 -0.29 -5.41
C GLY A 247 2.18 -0.82 -6.70
N VAL A 248 2.04 0.02 -7.73
CA VAL A 248 1.43 -0.40 -9.01
C VAL A 248 2.29 -1.42 -9.75
N PHE A 249 3.62 -1.25 -9.73
CA PHE A 249 4.53 -2.13 -10.47
C PHE A 249 4.69 -3.50 -9.80
N MET A 250 4.69 -3.54 -8.45
CA MET A 250 4.64 -4.78 -7.68
C MET A 250 3.32 -5.53 -7.93
N ALA A 251 2.18 -4.82 -7.88
CA ALA A 251 0.88 -5.42 -8.19
C ALA A 251 0.79 -5.93 -9.64
N ALA A 252 1.32 -5.18 -10.61
CA ALA A 252 1.38 -5.58 -12.01
C ALA A 252 2.20 -6.86 -12.19
N ARG A 253 3.41 -6.93 -11.62
CA ARG A 253 4.26 -8.13 -11.66
C ARG A 253 3.56 -9.35 -11.04
N ALA A 254 2.90 -9.16 -9.89
CA ALA A 254 2.20 -10.24 -9.19
C ALA A 254 0.87 -10.67 -9.87
N LEU A 255 0.40 -9.88 -10.84
CA LEU A 255 -0.74 -10.18 -11.74
C LEU A 255 -0.31 -10.63 -13.15
N GLU A 256 0.99 -10.76 -13.44
CA GLU A 256 1.54 -11.04 -14.78
C GLU A 256 1.15 -9.99 -15.85
N ILE A 257 1.05 -8.73 -15.43
CA ILE A 257 0.70 -7.59 -16.28
C ILE A 257 1.97 -6.86 -16.70
N ASN A 258 2.19 -6.76 -18.01
CA ASN A 258 3.23 -5.92 -18.59
C ASN A 258 2.80 -4.46 -18.53
N ILE A 259 3.75 -3.55 -18.26
CA ILE A 259 3.47 -2.11 -18.24
C ILE A 259 4.15 -1.40 -19.41
N LEU A 260 3.36 -0.71 -20.23
CA LEU A 260 3.84 0.34 -21.12
C LEU A 260 3.71 1.68 -20.38
N ALA A 261 4.84 2.28 -20.00
CA ALA A 261 4.85 3.54 -19.29
C ALA A 261 4.94 4.73 -20.26
N LEU A 262 4.01 5.69 -20.14
CA LEU A 262 3.98 6.93 -20.91
C LEU A 262 4.09 8.13 -19.97
N ASP A 263 5.23 8.81 -19.96
CA ASP A 263 5.46 10.00 -19.12
C ASP A 263 6.41 11.01 -19.81
N ARG A 264 6.67 12.13 -19.14
CA ARG A 264 7.53 13.22 -19.64
C ARG A 264 8.97 12.73 -19.86
N PRO A 265 9.71 13.30 -20.84
CA PRO A 265 11.16 13.11 -20.94
C PRO A 265 11.86 13.36 -19.58
N GLY A 266 12.78 12.46 -19.20
CA GLY A 266 13.54 12.57 -17.94
C GLY A 266 12.80 12.08 -16.69
N HIS A 267 11.60 11.51 -16.81
CA HIS A 267 10.91 10.87 -15.67
C HIS A 267 11.72 9.71 -15.10
N TRP A 268 11.67 9.51 -13.77
CA TRP A 268 12.54 8.55 -13.06
C TRP A 268 12.41 7.12 -13.59
N LEU A 269 11.22 6.72 -14.05
CA LEU A 269 10.92 5.38 -14.56
C LEU A 269 11.61 5.06 -15.91
N SER A 270 12.15 6.08 -16.59
CA SER A 270 12.95 5.87 -17.81
C SER A 270 14.34 5.30 -17.52
N LYS A 271 14.84 5.40 -16.27
CA LYS A 271 16.20 4.98 -15.91
C LYS A 271 16.38 3.45 -15.97
N PRO A 272 17.58 2.94 -16.31
CA PRO A 272 17.85 1.50 -16.40
C PRO A 272 17.56 0.73 -15.10
N GLU A 273 17.76 1.37 -13.94
CA GLU A 273 17.51 0.78 -12.61
C GLU A 273 16.04 0.37 -12.37
N TYR A 274 15.06 0.94 -13.10
CA TYR A 274 13.64 0.56 -13.07
C TYR A 274 13.19 -0.18 -14.33
N ALA A 275 14.11 -0.64 -15.19
CA ALA A 275 13.74 -1.36 -16.43
C ALA A 275 12.88 -2.60 -16.12
N ALA A 276 13.16 -3.32 -15.03
CA ALA A 276 12.40 -4.50 -14.62
C ALA A 276 10.96 -4.21 -14.12
N TRP A 277 10.54 -2.95 -14.03
CA TRP A 277 9.19 -2.56 -13.60
C TRP A 277 8.23 -2.36 -14.79
N ARG A 278 8.73 -2.46 -16.03
CA ARG A 278 8.01 -2.12 -17.26
C ARG A 278 8.48 -3.01 -18.41
N ASP A 279 7.65 -3.15 -19.43
CA ASP A 279 8.10 -3.71 -20.71
C ASP A 279 8.72 -2.62 -21.59
N GLU A 280 8.15 -1.39 -21.59
CA GLU A 280 8.79 -0.23 -22.22
C GLU A 280 8.38 1.11 -21.57
N PHE A 281 9.21 2.15 -21.73
CA PHE A 281 8.92 3.55 -21.42
C PHE A 281 9.04 4.38 -22.70
N ILE A 282 7.94 5.03 -23.11
CA ILE A 282 7.95 5.92 -24.27
C ILE A 282 7.73 7.36 -23.77
N PRO A 283 8.72 8.26 -23.92
CA PRO A 283 8.56 9.65 -23.50
C PRO A 283 7.53 10.36 -24.38
N ILE A 284 6.60 11.08 -23.75
CA ILE A 284 5.59 11.91 -24.40
C ILE A 284 5.55 13.31 -23.77
N ASP A 285 5.19 14.30 -24.58
CA ASP A 285 4.72 15.58 -24.06
C ASP A 285 3.34 15.39 -23.44
N ARG A 286 3.20 15.77 -22.16
CA ARG A 286 1.98 15.63 -21.34
C ARG A 286 1.19 16.94 -21.21
N THR A 287 1.46 17.96 -22.03
CA THR A 287 0.69 19.21 -22.05
C THR A 287 -0.80 18.91 -22.24
N LEU A 288 -1.64 19.39 -21.33
CA LEU A 288 -3.09 19.11 -21.30
C LEU A 288 -3.80 19.97 -22.35
N ASP A 289 -3.79 19.50 -23.60
CA ASP A 289 -4.43 20.12 -24.75
C ASP A 289 -5.21 19.09 -25.60
N ALA A 290 -5.96 19.58 -26.59
CA ALA A 290 -6.79 18.75 -27.46
C ALA A 290 -6.02 17.70 -28.29
N GLY A 291 -4.69 17.88 -28.47
CA GLY A 291 -3.81 16.93 -29.17
C GLY A 291 -3.13 15.91 -28.26
N LEU A 292 -3.39 15.92 -26.94
CA LEU A 292 -2.82 14.91 -26.04
C LEU A 292 -3.29 13.46 -26.35
N PRO A 293 -4.58 13.19 -26.66
CA PRO A 293 -5.02 11.85 -27.07
C PRO A 293 -4.24 11.31 -28.28
N ASP A 294 -3.97 12.15 -29.28
CA ASP A 294 -3.26 11.75 -30.51
C ASP A 294 -1.78 11.47 -30.25
N ARG A 295 -1.14 12.25 -29.37
CA ARG A 295 0.24 11.99 -28.90
C ARG A 295 0.35 10.66 -28.15
N ILE A 296 -0.64 10.32 -27.32
CA ILE A 296 -0.70 9.04 -26.60
C ILE A 296 -0.90 7.88 -27.59
N LEU A 297 -1.85 8.00 -28.53
CA LEU A 297 -2.09 6.98 -29.55
C LEU A 297 -0.85 6.75 -30.44
N ALA A 298 -0.15 7.81 -30.82
CA ALA A 298 1.10 7.71 -31.56
C ALA A 298 2.24 7.04 -30.76
N ALA A 299 2.27 7.23 -29.43
CA ALA A 299 3.21 6.53 -28.56
C ALA A 299 2.88 5.04 -28.42
N ILE A 300 1.60 4.69 -28.22
CA ILE A 300 1.11 3.30 -28.22
C ILE A 300 1.43 2.63 -29.58
N GLY A 301 1.28 3.33 -30.70
CA GLY A 301 1.66 2.82 -32.02
C GLY A 301 3.15 2.48 -32.17
N LYS A 302 4.05 3.20 -31.48
CA LYS A 302 5.50 2.92 -31.49
C LYS A 302 5.89 1.68 -30.67
N TYR A 303 5.07 1.27 -29.71
CA TYR A 303 5.33 0.11 -28.86
C TYR A 303 5.27 -1.22 -29.63
N GLY A 304 4.48 -1.30 -30.71
CA GLY A 304 4.47 -2.43 -31.64
C GLY A 304 3.87 -3.75 -31.11
N LYS A 305 3.47 -3.81 -29.83
CA LYS A 305 2.77 -4.96 -29.21
C LYS A 305 1.33 -4.56 -28.81
N PRO A 306 0.39 -5.51 -28.67
CA PRO A 306 -0.98 -5.20 -28.27
C PRO A 306 -1.08 -4.63 -26.84
N VAL A 307 -1.95 -3.62 -26.66
CA VAL A 307 -2.33 -3.08 -25.35
C VAL A 307 -3.78 -3.49 -25.02
N HIS A 308 -4.06 -3.70 -23.75
CA HIS A 308 -5.29 -4.34 -23.25
C HIS A 308 -6.03 -3.49 -22.20
N GLY A 309 -5.44 -2.37 -21.79
CA GLY A 309 -5.98 -1.43 -20.82
C GLY A 309 -5.14 -0.16 -20.77
N ILE A 310 -5.70 0.93 -20.25
CA ILE A 310 -5.00 2.19 -19.99
C ILE A 310 -5.48 2.78 -18.66
N VAL A 311 -4.56 3.26 -17.84
CA VAL A 311 -4.83 3.92 -16.55
C VAL A 311 -3.98 5.17 -16.38
N SER A 312 -4.48 6.09 -15.57
CA SER A 312 -3.67 7.13 -14.94
C SER A 312 -3.94 7.14 -13.44
N TYR A 313 -3.01 7.69 -12.67
CA TYR A 313 -3.17 7.93 -11.23
C TYR A 313 -2.97 9.42 -10.92
N PHE A 314 -3.38 10.27 -11.87
CA PHE A 314 -3.37 11.72 -11.77
C PHE A 314 -4.64 12.24 -12.45
N ASP A 315 -5.52 12.88 -11.68
CA ASP A 315 -6.91 13.12 -12.07
C ASP A 315 -7.08 13.94 -13.35
N PRO A 316 -6.27 14.99 -13.62
CA PRO A 316 -6.30 15.73 -14.89
C PRO A 316 -5.98 14.90 -16.14
N LEU A 317 -5.46 13.68 -16.00
CA LEU A 317 -5.24 12.74 -17.11
C LEU A 317 -6.32 11.66 -17.25
N LEU A 318 -7.21 11.47 -16.26
CA LEU A 318 -8.25 10.45 -16.32
C LEU A 318 -9.24 10.67 -17.50
N PRO A 319 -9.75 11.89 -17.78
CA PRO A 319 -10.59 12.11 -18.95
C PRO A 319 -9.88 11.79 -20.27
N VAL A 320 -8.59 12.12 -20.38
CA VAL A 320 -7.77 11.86 -21.57
C VAL A 320 -7.52 10.37 -21.75
N ALA A 321 -7.23 9.64 -20.65
CA ALA A 321 -7.11 8.19 -20.66
C ALA A 321 -8.40 7.51 -21.12
N ALA A 322 -9.57 8.00 -20.69
CA ALA A 322 -10.88 7.50 -21.13
C ALA A 322 -11.14 7.75 -22.62
N VAL A 323 -10.78 8.93 -23.16
CA VAL A 323 -10.85 9.21 -24.62
C VAL A 323 -9.98 8.24 -25.41
N VAL A 324 -8.75 7.98 -24.96
CA VAL A 324 -7.84 7.03 -25.62
C VAL A 324 -8.36 5.59 -25.51
N ALA A 325 -8.88 5.19 -24.34
CA ALA A 325 -9.48 3.88 -24.13
C ALA A 325 -10.65 3.64 -25.10
N GLY A 326 -11.58 4.59 -25.18
CA GLY A 326 -12.73 4.51 -26.09
C GLY A 326 -12.32 4.43 -27.57
N ARG A 327 -11.31 5.19 -28.00
CA ARG A 327 -10.76 5.11 -29.36
C ARG A 327 -10.06 3.79 -29.68
N LEU A 328 -9.56 3.08 -28.66
CA LEU A 328 -8.92 1.76 -28.79
C LEU A 328 -9.88 0.59 -28.52
N GLY A 329 -11.15 0.85 -28.15
CA GLY A 329 -12.10 -0.18 -27.73
C GLY A 329 -11.77 -0.85 -26.39
N LEU A 330 -10.98 -0.19 -25.54
CA LEU A 330 -10.57 -0.69 -24.22
C LEU A 330 -11.62 -0.36 -23.14
N PRO A 331 -11.67 -1.11 -22.03
CA PRO A 331 -12.58 -0.84 -20.91
C PRO A 331 -12.41 0.57 -20.34
N THR A 332 -13.50 1.31 -20.23
CA THR A 332 -13.55 2.64 -19.59
C THR A 332 -14.97 3.06 -19.24
N ALA A 333 -15.13 3.95 -18.27
CA ALA A 333 -16.40 4.64 -18.01
C ALA A 333 -16.62 5.80 -19.01
N PRO A 334 -17.82 6.42 -19.08
CA PRO A 334 -18.05 7.56 -19.97
C PRO A 334 -17.06 8.70 -19.71
N VAL A 335 -16.53 9.31 -20.77
CA VAL A 335 -15.58 10.44 -20.67
C VAL A 335 -16.15 11.58 -19.82
N SER A 336 -17.45 11.86 -19.97
CA SER A 336 -18.19 12.85 -19.18
C SER A 336 -18.15 12.58 -17.67
N ALA A 337 -18.10 11.31 -17.23
CA ALA A 337 -18.01 10.95 -15.83
C ALA A 337 -16.67 11.39 -15.23
N TYR A 338 -15.57 11.11 -15.94
CA TYR A 338 -14.23 11.57 -15.56
C TYR A 338 -14.10 13.09 -15.66
N GLU A 339 -14.74 13.74 -16.64
CA GLU A 339 -14.76 15.20 -16.74
C GLU A 339 -15.49 15.89 -15.60
N VAL A 340 -16.52 15.27 -15.01
CA VAL A 340 -17.19 15.77 -13.80
C VAL A 340 -16.31 15.55 -12.58
N ALA A 341 -15.75 14.34 -12.44
CA ALA A 341 -14.86 13.99 -11.33
C ALA A 341 -13.61 14.88 -11.25
N ALA A 342 -12.97 15.18 -12.39
CA ALA A 342 -11.76 16.02 -12.47
C ALA A 342 -12.01 17.53 -12.41
N ASP A 343 -13.26 17.98 -12.22
CA ASP A 343 -13.63 19.39 -12.06
C ASP A 343 -14.51 19.57 -10.82
N LYS A 344 -13.92 20.11 -9.75
CA LYS A 344 -14.58 20.32 -8.45
C LYS A 344 -15.87 21.12 -8.55
N PHE A 345 -15.99 22.07 -9.50
CA PHE A 345 -17.27 22.77 -9.71
C PHE A 345 -18.33 21.85 -10.32
N LYS A 346 -17.97 21.06 -11.34
CA LYS A 346 -18.92 20.11 -11.96
C LYS A 346 -19.36 19.03 -10.96
N THR A 347 -18.48 18.58 -10.08
CA THR A 347 -18.86 17.67 -8.98
C THR A 347 -19.89 18.34 -8.06
N SER A 348 -19.65 19.57 -7.58
CA SER A 348 -20.64 20.33 -6.79
C SER A 348 -21.97 20.53 -7.53
N GLU A 349 -21.94 20.84 -8.84
CA GLU A 349 -23.13 21.02 -9.68
C GLU A 349 -23.94 19.72 -9.84
N ALA A 350 -23.26 18.58 -10.02
CA ALA A 350 -23.89 17.26 -10.16
C ALA A 350 -24.57 16.78 -8.86
N GLU A 351 -24.00 17.12 -7.70
CA GLU A 351 -24.59 16.81 -6.39
C GLU A 351 -25.67 17.82 -5.95
N GLY A 352 -25.80 18.95 -6.67
CA GLY A 352 -26.77 20.01 -6.37
C GLY A 352 -26.34 20.98 -5.26
N HIS A 353 -25.04 21.05 -4.95
CA HIS A 353 -24.50 21.93 -3.92
C HIS A 353 -24.58 23.41 -4.34
N PRO A 354 -24.87 24.34 -3.41
CA PRO A 354 -24.67 25.78 -3.58
C PRO A 354 -23.22 26.15 -3.95
N ALA A 355 -22.95 26.22 -5.26
CA ALA A 355 -21.62 26.47 -5.81
C ALA A 355 -21.66 27.42 -7.03
N ARG A 356 -20.58 28.19 -7.22
CA ARG A 356 -20.36 29.02 -8.41
C ARG A 356 -18.92 28.89 -8.91
N ARG A 357 -18.77 28.63 -10.22
CA ARG A 357 -17.49 28.76 -10.93
C ARG A 357 -17.19 30.22 -11.23
N LEU A 358 -16.03 30.70 -10.79
CA LEU A 358 -15.58 32.08 -10.95
C LEU A 358 -14.13 32.12 -11.46
N SER A 359 -13.68 33.33 -11.81
CA SER A 359 -12.35 33.58 -12.39
C SER A 359 -11.65 34.82 -11.84
N SER A 360 -12.34 35.62 -11.01
CA SER A 360 -11.81 36.86 -10.44
C SER A 360 -12.34 37.15 -9.04
N LEU A 361 -11.56 37.92 -8.28
CA LEU A 361 -11.96 38.41 -6.95
C LEU A 361 -13.21 39.29 -6.97
N GLN A 362 -13.42 40.05 -8.06
CA GLN A 362 -14.59 40.92 -8.20
C GLN A 362 -15.89 40.11 -8.30
N GLU A 363 -15.87 39.03 -9.07
CA GLU A 363 -16.97 38.07 -9.15
C GLU A 363 -17.22 37.40 -7.79
N ALA A 364 -16.16 36.97 -7.10
CA ALA A 364 -16.26 36.32 -5.79
C ALA A 364 -16.90 37.22 -4.72
N LEU A 365 -16.45 38.47 -4.62
CA LEU A 365 -17.04 39.47 -3.72
C LEU A 365 -18.50 39.77 -4.08
N ALA A 366 -18.84 39.86 -5.38
CA ALA A 366 -20.21 40.10 -5.82
C ALA A 366 -21.15 38.93 -5.46
N VAL A 367 -20.69 37.69 -5.63
CA VAL A 367 -21.44 36.48 -5.23
C VAL A 367 -21.64 36.45 -3.72
N ALA A 368 -20.56 36.54 -2.93
CA ALA A 368 -20.61 36.45 -1.47
C ALA A 368 -21.48 37.55 -0.83
N ARG A 369 -21.36 38.81 -1.30
CA ARG A 369 -22.20 39.93 -0.85
C ARG A 369 -23.68 39.76 -1.20
N SER A 370 -24.00 39.00 -2.24
CA SER A 370 -25.39 38.81 -2.66
C SER A 370 -26.17 37.89 -1.71
N GLY A 371 -25.49 36.95 -1.04
CA GLY A 371 -26.10 35.92 -0.20
C GLY A 371 -27.13 35.02 -0.92
N ARG A 372 -27.20 35.07 -2.25
CA ARG A 372 -28.21 34.35 -3.04
C ARG A 372 -27.82 32.89 -3.23
N ASP A 373 -28.83 32.08 -3.56
CA ASP A 373 -28.69 30.68 -3.94
C ASP A 373 -28.00 29.79 -2.88
N GLY A 374 -27.99 30.21 -1.61
CA GLY A 374 -27.36 29.49 -0.50
C GLY A 374 -25.85 29.74 -0.33
N ILE A 375 -25.28 30.73 -1.04
CA ILE A 375 -23.86 31.04 -1.01
C ILE A 375 -23.62 32.27 -0.12
N GLY A 376 -23.26 32.01 1.13
CA GLY A 376 -22.86 33.00 2.13
C GLY A 376 -21.86 32.39 3.10
N TYR A 377 -21.23 33.23 3.93
CA TYR A 377 -20.18 32.79 4.85
C TYR A 377 -20.68 31.82 5.94
N PRO A 378 -19.87 30.83 6.37
CA PRO A 378 -18.55 30.49 5.84
C PRO A 378 -18.57 29.82 4.45
N LEU A 379 -17.57 30.16 3.64
CA LEU A 379 -17.40 29.68 2.26
C LEU A 379 -16.14 28.82 2.12
N ILE A 380 -16.17 27.88 1.18
CA ILE A 380 -14.98 27.18 0.66
C ILE A 380 -14.60 27.77 -0.71
N ILE A 381 -13.31 28.01 -0.88
CA ILE A 381 -12.69 28.45 -2.13
C ILE A 381 -11.65 27.40 -2.52
N LYS A 382 -11.80 26.79 -3.70
CA LYS A 382 -10.86 25.77 -4.22
C LYS A 382 -10.69 25.88 -5.74
N PRO A 383 -9.50 25.64 -6.33
CA PRO A 383 -9.32 25.66 -7.78
C PRO A 383 -10.17 24.55 -8.43
N CYS A 384 -10.79 24.80 -9.59
CA CYS A 384 -11.67 23.80 -10.22
C CYS A 384 -10.92 22.51 -10.57
N SER A 385 -9.67 22.63 -11.02
CA SER A 385 -8.80 21.52 -11.44
C SER A 385 -7.61 21.32 -10.51
N GLY A 386 -7.70 21.77 -9.25
CA GLY A 386 -6.63 21.63 -8.27
C GLY A 386 -6.49 20.20 -7.73
N TRP A 387 -5.30 19.83 -7.24
CA TRP A 387 -5.01 18.50 -6.71
C TRP A 387 -4.13 18.55 -5.44
N GLY A 388 -4.25 17.54 -4.58
CA GLY A 388 -3.49 17.43 -3.33
C GLY A 388 -3.81 18.52 -2.30
N SER A 389 -5.08 18.93 -2.25
CA SER A 389 -5.64 19.96 -1.35
C SER A 389 -4.95 21.34 -1.38
N GLU A 390 -4.13 21.59 -2.40
CA GLU A 390 -3.48 22.88 -2.62
C GLU A 390 -4.47 23.96 -3.06
N GLY A 391 -4.41 25.13 -2.42
CA GLY A 391 -5.29 26.27 -2.74
C GLY A 391 -6.72 26.12 -2.24
N VAL A 392 -7.02 25.14 -1.39
CA VAL A 392 -8.31 24.98 -0.70
C VAL A 392 -8.30 25.83 0.57
N PHE A 393 -9.22 26.77 0.66
CA PHE A 393 -9.34 27.73 1.77
C PHE A 393 -10.77 27.84 2.28
N ARG A 394 -10.92 28.07 3.58
CA ARG A 394 -12.16 28.53 4.20
C ARG A 394 -12.11 30.05 4.38
N ALA A 395 -13.22 30.71 4.11
CA ALA A 395 -13.40 32.13 4.40
C ALA A 395 -14.60 32.35 5.34
N GLU A 396 -14.36 33.05 6.45
CA GLU A 396 -15.41 33.51 7.38
C GLU A 396 -15.99 34.87 6.97
N ASP A 397 -15.21 35.67 6.23
CA ASP A 397 -15.59 37.02 5.82
C ASP A 397 -14.92 37.46 4.50
N GLU A 398 -15.17 38.71 4.08
CA GLU A 398 -14.60 39.27 2.84
C GLU A 398 -13.06 39.38 2.86
N SER A 399 -12.43 39.55 4.02
CA SER A 399 -10.97 39.62 4.15
C SER A 399 -10.36 38.25 3.88
N ASP A 400 -10.91 37.20 4.49
CA ASP A 400 -10.48 35.83 4.24
C ASP A 400 -10.71 35.44 2.77
N LEU A 401 -11.83 35.86 2.16
CA LEU A 401 -12.13 35.61 0.74
C LEU A 401 -11.11 36.29 -0.20
N VAL A 402 -10.71 37.53 0.10
CA VAL A 402 -9.65 38.23 -0.63
C VAL A 402 -8.34 37.46 -0.54
N GLN A 403 -7.95 37.03 0.67
CA GLN A 403 -6.71 36.27 0.88
C GLN A 403 -6.74 34.91 0.17
N ALA A 404 -7.87 34.19 0.23
CA ALA A 404 -8.04 32.90 -0.43
C ALA A 404 -7.85 33.01 -1.95
N VAL A 405 -8.59 33.91 -2.62
CA VAL A 405 -8.55 34.05 -4.08
C VAL A 405 -7.18 34.55 -4.57
N THR A 406 -6.50 35.44 -3.83
CA THR A 406 -5.14 35.90 -4.20
C THR A 406 -4.05 34.87 -3.93
N SER A 407 -4.31 33.83 -3.11
CA SER A 407 -3.36 32.76 -2.81
C SER A 407 -3.42 31.57 -3.78
N ILE A 408 -4.35 31.57 -4.75
CA ILE A 408 -4.45 30.49 -5.74
C ILE A 408 -3.31 30.60 -6.75
N ASP A 409 -2.47 29.56 -6.83
CA ASP A 409 -1.47 29.40 -7.89
C ASP A 409 -2.17 29.08 -9.23
N SER A 410 -2.49 30.14 -9.98
CA SER A 410 -3.22 30.03 -11.24
C SER A 410 -2.38 29.48 -12.41
N ASP A 411 -1.05 29.48 -12.29
CA ASP A 411 -0.15 28.89 -13.29
C ASP A 411 -0.11 27.37 -13.13
N ARG A 412 -0.26 26.87 -11.90
CA ARG A 412 -0.32 25.45 -11.58
C ARG A 412 -1.71 24.84 -11.71
N HIS A 413 -2.74 25.49 -11.16
CA HIS A 413 -4.10 24.93 -11.03
C HIS A 413 -5.13 25.56 -11.97
N GLY A 414 -4.71 26.52 -12.79
CA GLY A 414 -5.57 27.30 -13.68
C GLY A 414 -6.27 28.47 -12.97
N LYS A 415 -6.81 29.40 -13.77
CA LYS A 415 -7.43 30.65 -13.27
C LYS A 415 -8.84 30.51 -12.69
N SER A 416 -9.48 29.34 -12.86
CA SER A 416 -10.88 29.15 -12.49
C SER A 416 -11.00 28.38 -11.18
N PHE A 417 -11.79 28.92 -10.26
CA PHE A 417 -12.03 28.37 -8.93
C PHE A 417 -13.53 28.27 -8.66
N VAL A 418 -13.90 27.41 -7.72
CA VAL A 418 -15.26 27.32 -7.20
C VAL A 418 -15.34 28.04 -5.86
N VAL A 419 -16.43 28.78 -5.68
CA VAL A 419 -16.91 29.25 -4.37
C VAL A 419 -18.12 28.40 -4.02
N GLU A 420 -18.06 27.72 -2.88
CA GLU A 420 -19.03 26.73 -2.40
C GLU A 420 -19.43 27.05 -0.94
N LYS A 421 -20.64 26.67 -0.52
CA LYS A 421 -21.02 26.66 0.91
C LYS A 421 -20.07 25.76 1.71
N TYR A 422 -19.61 26.19 2.88
CA TYR A 422 -18.92 25.27 3.81
C TYR A 422 -19.90 24.28 4.45
N CYS A 423 -19.56 22.99 4.40
CA CYS A 423 -20.23 21.94 5.14
C CYS A 423 -19.59 21.77 6.54
N ASP A 424 -20.30 22.12 7.60
CA ASP A 424 -19.91 21.71 8.96
C ASP A 424 -20.28 20.24 9.19
N GLY A 425 -19.29 19.43 9.55
CA GLY A 425 -19.41 17.99 9.72
C GLY A 425 -18.04 17.31 9.75
N PRO A 426 -17.91 16.12 10.34
CA PRO A 426 -16.72 15.27 10.19
C PRO A 426 -16.41 15.02 8.72
N GLU A 427 -15.13 15.09 8.36
CA GLU A 427 -14.62 14.74 7.04
C GLU A 427 -14.11 13.30 7.03
N VAL A 428 -14.33 12.60 5.91
CA VAL A 428 -13.93 11.22 5.68
C VAL A 428 -13.41 11.02 4.27
N ASP A 429 -12.42 10.15 4.15
CA ASP A 429 -12.13 9.47 2.88
C ASP A 429 -13.01 8.23 2.79
N ALA A 430 -13.72 8.06 1.68
CA ALA A 430 -14.52 6.89 1.38
C ALA A 430 -13.96 6.19 0.14
N ASN A 431 -13.52 4.94 0.29
CA ASN A 431 -13.01 4.14 -0.84
C ASN A 431 -14.08 3.12 -1.25
N LEU A 432 -14.51 3.19 -2.50
CA LEU A 432 -15.57 2.38 -3.10
C LEU A 432 -15.02 1.55 -4.26
N VAL A 433 -15.43 0.28 -4.32
CA VAL A 433 -15.18 -0.60 -5.48
C VAL A 433 -16.51 -1.02 -6.06
N LEU A 434 -16.74 -0.68 -7.33
CA LEU A 434 -17.93 -1.09 -8.06
C LEU A 434 -17.56 -2.13 -9.12
N CYS A 435 -18.42 -3.12 -9.29
CA CYS A 435 -18.39 -4.06 -10.41
C CYS A 435 -19.80 -4.19 -10.99
N ASP A 436 -19.97 -3.80 -12.25
CA ASP A 436 -21.23 -3.93 -13.00
C ASP A 436 -22.42 -3.19 -12.34
N GLY A 437 -22.10 -2.10 -11.62
CA GLY A 437 -23.01 -1.27 -10.83
C GLY A 437 -23.17 -1.70 -9.37
N GLU A 438 -22.73 -2.92 -9.01
CA GLU A 438 -22.76 -3.44 -7.65
C GLU A 438 -21.59 -2.91 -6.82
N LEU A 439 -21.87 -2.43 -5.61
CA LEU A 439 -20.85 -2.02 -4.63
C LEU A 439 -20.28 -3.27 -3.94
N VAL A 440 -19.08 -3.69 -4.33
CA VAL A 440 -18.44 -4.94 -3.84
C VAL A 440 -17.46 -4.71 -2.68
N PHE A 441 -16.99 -3.48 -2.47
CA PHE A 441 -16.24 -3.07 -1.28
C PHE A 441 -16.51 -1.60 -0.94
N PHE A 442 -16.57 -1.31 0.35
CA PHE A 442 -16.69 0.03 0.91
C PHE A 442 -15.89 0.09 2.22
N GLU A 443 -15.02 1.09 2.34
CA GLU A 443 -14.48 1.56 3.62
C GLU A 443 -14.67 3.07 3.73
N ALA A 444 -14.66 3.57 4.97
CA ALA A 444 -14.48 4.98 5.25
C ALA A 444 -13.42 5.13 6.35
N SER A 445 -12.63 6.20 6.27
CA SER A 445 -11.65 6.58 7.28
C SER A 445 -11.85 8.01 7.74
N ASP A 446 -11.54 8.25 9.02
CA ASP A 446 -11.70 9.53 9.69
C ASP A 446 -10.53 10.44 9.35
N GLU A 447 -10.83 11.60 8.77
CA GLU A 447 -9.81 12.59 8.43
C GLU A 447 -9.79 13.71 9.47
N PHE A 448 -8.64 13.94 10.11
CA PHE A 448 -8.55 14.80 11.30
C PHE A 448 -8.78 16.29 10.98
N PRO A 449 -9.26 17.08 11.96
CA PRO A 449 -9.49 18.52 11.78
C PRO A 449 -8.23 19.24 11.32
N LYS A 450 -8.40 20.05 10.27
CA LYS A 450 -7.32 20.80 9.64
C LYS A 450 -7.34 22.26 10.15
N ASP A 451 -6.36 23.09 9.78
CA ASP A 451 -6.39 24.53 10.14
C ASP A 451 -7.70 25.19 9.66
N GLY A 452 -8.23 24.75 8.50
CA GLY A 452 -9.53 25.06 7.89
C GLY A 452 -10.78 24.71 8.70
N ASP A 453 -10.68 23.84 9.71
CA ASP A 453 -11.81 23.48 10.57
C ASP A 453 -11.89 24.36 11.83
N GLY A 454 -10.97 25.30 11.99
CA GLY A 454 -10.94 26.25 13.11
C GLY A 454 -10.05 25.82 14.29
N ALA A 455 -9.24 24.77 14.12
CA ALA A 455 -8.42 24.17 15.19
C ALA A 455 -7.48 25.17 15.92
N ALA A 456 -6.96 26.17 15.20
CA ALA A 456 -6.41 27.40 15.79
C ALA A 456 -6.29 28.52 14.74
N ARG A 457 -6.80 29.73 15.04
CA ARG A 457 -6.48 30.91 14.21
C ARG A 457 -5.01 31.31 14.41
N ARG A 458 -4.14 30.95 13.46
CA ARG A 458 -2.79 31.55 13.36
C ARG A 458 -2.93 32.96 12.78
N ASN A 459 -2.64 33.97 13.59
CA ASN A 459 -2.90 35.39 13.28
C ASN A 459 -2.47 35.79 11.85
N GLY A 460 -3.43 36.18 11.01
CA GLY A 460 -3.20 36.77 9.68
C GLY A 460 -2.95 35.81 8.51
N GLN A 461 -3.15 34.50 8.69
CA GLN A 461 -3.00 33.51 7.62
C GLN A 461 -4.34 32.83 7.29
N ALA A 462 -4.62 32.67 5.99
CA ALA A 462 -5.79 31.93 5.51
C ALA A 462 -5.70 30.46 5.94
N GLN A 463 -6.84 29.91 6.35
CA GLN A 463 -6.94 28.56 6.88
C GLN A 463 -6.91 27.53 5.74
N ASN A 464 -6.07 26.49 5.86
CA ASN A 464 -5.81 25.49 4.82
C ASN A 464 -6.32 24.09 5.22
N PHE A 465 -6.46 23.21 4.22
CA PHE A 465 -6.94 21.84 4.38
C PHE A 465 -5.85 20.79 4.05
N LEU A 466 -4.74 20.82 4.76
CA LEU A 466 -3.68 19.81 4.66
C LEU A 466 -3.94 18.59 5.55
N GLU A 467 -3.74 17.38 5.01
CA GLU A 467 -3.79 16.11 5.77
C GLU A 467 -2.90 16.17 7.02
N VAL A 468 -3.46 15.85 8.19
CA VAL A 468 -2.73 15.82 9.48
C VAL A 468 -2.64 14.38 10.01
N ALA A 469 -3.75 13.64 9.92
CA ALA A 469 -3.82 12.22 10.19
C ALA A 469 -5.14 11.63 9.66
N ASN A 470 -5.07 10.37 9.24
CA ASN A 470 -6.20 9.58 8.77
C ASN A 470 -6.34 8.31 9.64
N ILE A 471 -7.55 7.94 10.08
CA ILE A 471 -7.78 6.76 10.93
C ILE A 471 -8.81 5.80 10.34
N LEU A 472 -8.42 4.52 10.27
CA LEU A 472 -9.21 3.41 9.73
C LEU A 472 -9.52 2.39 10.85
N PRO A 473 -10.73 1.80 10.89
CA PRO A 473 -11.95 2.29 10.27
C PRO A 473 -12.39 3.64 10.85
N SER A 474 -13.33 4.30 10.17
CA SER A 474 -14.03 5.46 10.70
C SER A 474 -14.82 5.12 11.98
N ALA A 475 -14.83 6.04 12.95
CA ALA A 475 -15.61 5.98 14.18
C ALA A 475 -16.97 6.69 14.09
N LEU A 476 -17.39 7.10 12.89
CA LEU A 476 -18.74 7.62 12.64
C LEU A 476 -19.84 6.64 13.10
N PRO A 477 -21.01 7.13 13.53
CA PRO A 477 -22.16 6.28 13.83
C PRO A 477 -22.53 5.39 12.62
N ALA A 478 -22.85 4.12 12.86
CA ALA A 478 -23.15 3.15 11.78
C ALA A 478 -24.27 3.60 10.82
N SER A 479 -25.26 4.38 11.29
CA SER A 479 -26.30 4.98 10.45
C SER A 479 -25.79 6.07 9.51
N GLU A 480 -24.73 6.78 9.90
CA GLU A 480 -24.07 7.81 9.09
C GLU A 480 -23.14 7.15 8.06
N LEU A 481 -22.42 6.09 8.44
CA LEU A 481 -21.64 5.26 7.51
C LEU A 481 -22.51 4.63 6.40
N GLU A 482 -23.65 4.02 6.74
CA GLU A 482 -24.57 3.49 5.72
C GLU A 482 -25.23 4.61 4.88
N THR A 483 -25.35 5.83 5.41
CA THR A 483 -25.84 6.98 4.65
C THR A 483 -24.81 7.49 3.65
N LEU A 484 -23.54 7.63 4.08
CA LEU A 484 -22.39 7.90 3.19
C LEU A 484 -22.33 6.85 2.07
N LYS A 485 -22.19 5.57 2.44
CA LYS A 485 -22.10 4.44 1.51
C LYS A 485 -23.19 4.46 0.43
N ARG A 486 -24.45 4.61 0.84
CA ARG A 486 -25.60 4.65 -0.08
C ARG A 486 -25.61 5.90 -0.96
N SER A 487 -25.28 7.07 -0.40
CA SER A 487 -25.29 8.32 -1.17
C SER A 487 -24.18 8.34 -2.19
N LEU A 488 -22.94 8.07 -1.78
CA LEU A 488 -21.75 8.07 -2.63
C LEU A 488 -21.84 7.01 -3.75
N HIS A 489 -22.38 5.82 -3.46
CA HIS A 489 -22.66 4.80 -4.48
C HIS A 489 -23.69 5.29 -5.51
N LYS A 490 -24.75 5.96 -5.07
CA LYS A 490 -25.76 6.54 -5.97
C LYS A 490 -25.17 7.66 -6.84
N SER A 491 -24.32 8.53 -6.29
CA SER A 491 -23.64 9.60 -7.03
C SER A 491 -22.74 9.02 -8.14
N LEU A 492 -21.92 8.00 -7.84
CA LEU A 492 -21.11 7.31 -8.84
C LEU A 492 -21.95 6.71 -9.97
N LEU A 493 -23.04 6.00 -9.63
CA LEU A 493 -23.96 5.45 -10.63
C LEU A 493 -24.64 6.52 -11.48
N HIS A 494 -24.98 7.68 -10.90
CA HIS A 494 -25.61 8.79 -11.62
C HIS A 494 -24.68 9.39 -12.69
N LEU A 495 -23.37 9.47 -12.40
CA LEU A 495 -22.36 9.90 -13.36
C LEU A 495 -22.04 8.85 -14.44
N GLY A 496 -22.49 7.61 -14.26
CA GLY A 496 -22.24 6.49 -15.18
C GLY A 496 -21.02 5.63 -14.83
N PHE A 497 -20.49 5.75 -13.61
CA PHE A 497 -19.45 4.85 -13.10
C PHE A 497 -20.08 3.53 -12.63
N THR A 498 -19.95 2.47 -13.43
CA THR A 498 -20.47 1.12 -13.10
C THR A 498 -19.39 0.13 -12.66
N SER A 499 -18.16 0.28 -13.13
CA SER A 499 -17.03 -0.59 -12.76
C SER A 499 -15.76 0.23 -12.53
N GLY A 500 -15.08 0.03 -11.41
CA GLY A 500 -13.86 0.76 -11.09
C GLY A 500 -13.54 0.83 -9.59
N PHE A 501 -12.42 1.48 -9.29
CA PHE A 501 -12.05 1.91 -7.94
C PHE A 501 -12.23 3.43 -7.85
N PHE A 502 -12.84 3.91 -6.76
CA PHE A 502 -13.12 5.33 -6.54
C PHE A 502 -12.77 5.72 -5.10
N HIS A 503 -11.92 6.72 -4.96
CA HIS A 503 -11.60 7.38 -3.70
C HIS A 503 -12.36 8.71 -3.65
N LEU A 504 -13.27 8.87 -2.70
CA LEU A 504 -14.14 10.04 -2.59
C LEU A 504 -13.85 10.75 -1.26
N GLU A 505 -13.73 12.06 -1.31
CA GLU A 505 -13.66 12.90 -0.11
C GLU A 505 -15.06 13.40 0.20
N ALA A 506 -15.53 13.26 1.43
CA ALA A 506 -16.87 13.66 1.82
C ALA A 506 -16.94 14.18 3.26
N ARG A 507 -17.97 14.97 3.56
CA ARG A 507 -18.36 15.32 4.94
C ARG A 507 -19.72 14.76 5.29
N VAL A 508 -19.99 14.61 6.59
CA VAL A 508 -21.32 14.30 7.09
C VAL A 508 -21.97 15.58 7.63
N GLU A 509 -22.74 16.25 6.77
CA GLU A 509 -23.55 17.40 7.19
C GLU A 509 -24.57 16.94 8.25
N ASN A 510 -24.82 17.78 9.26
CA ASN A 510 -25.73 17.49 10.38
C ASN A 510 -25.37 16.24 11.21
N SER A 511 -24.11 15.75 11.13
CA SER A 511 -23.62 14.60 11.91
C SER A 511 -23.92 14.73 13.40
N ARG A 512 -24.21 13.59 14.04
CA ARG A 512 -24.39 13.48 15.50
C ARG A 512 -23.07 13.60 16.25
N VAL A 513 -21.93 13.50 15.57
CA VAL A 513 -20.60 13.64 16.15
C VAL A 513 -19.85 14.86 15.58
N ALA A 514 -18.82 15.27 16.31
CA ALA A 514 -17.82 16.22 15.86
C ALA A 514 -16.48 15.83 16.47
N TYR A 515 -15.38 16.29 15.89
CA TYR A 515 -14.11 16.23 16.59
C TYR A 515 -14.11 17.20 17.77
N ALA A 516 -13.72 16.69 18.93
CA ALA A 516 -13.51 17.47 20.15
C ALA A 516 -12.27 16.95 20.87
N VAL A 517 -11.76 17.73 21.84
CA VAL A 517 -10.71 17.28 22.77
C VAL A 517 -11.40 16.61 23.96
N GLY A 518 -10.97 15.40 24.34
CA GLY A 518 -11.49 14.72 25.53
C GLY A 518 -10.83 15.18 26.83
N GLU A 519 -11.33 14.69 27.96
CA GLU A 519 -10.68 14.84 29.28
C GLU A 519 -9.27 14.23 29.32
N ASP A 520 -8.99 13.28 28.42
CA ASP A 520 -7.68 12.67 28.20
C ASP A 520 -6.74 13.51 27.31
N GLY A 521 -7.18 14.67 26.82
CA GLY A 521 -6.42 15.55 25.94
C GLY A 521 -6.35 15.08 24.48
N LEU A 522 -7.00 13.97 24.13
CA LEU A 522 -6.94 13.40 22.78
C LEU A 522 -8.07 13.96 21.89
N VAL A 523 -7.71 14.43 20.70
CA VAL A 523 -8.68 14.81 19.65
C VAL A 523 -9.27 13.55 19.02
N ASP A 524 -10.59 13.43 19.02
CA ASP A 524 -11.32 12.32 18.38
C ASP A 524 -12.81 12.68 18.20
N LEU A 525 -13.54 11.89 17.40
CA LEU A 525 -14.99 12.01 17.21
C LEU A 525 -15.75 11.73 18.52
N ARG A 526 -16.61 12.67 18.92
CA ARG A 526 -17.45 12.60 20.12
C ARG A 526 -18.87 13.11 19.81
N GLU A 527 -19.88 12.66 20.55
CA GLU A 527 -21.26 13.13 20.35
C GLU A 527 -21.36 14.65 20.53
N ARG A 528 -22.10 15.34 19.65
CA ARG A 528 -22.45 16.75 19.81
C ARG A 528 -23.46 16.90 20.94
N GLU A 529 -23.21 17.82 21.88
CA GLU A 529 -24.15 18.16 22.96
C GLU A 529 -25.52 18.59 22.42
N GLN A 530 -25.51 19.34 21.31
CA GLN A 530 -26.70 19.78 20.59
C GLN A 530 -26.77 19.06 19.26
N ARG A 531 -27.83 18.26 19.07
CA ARG A 531 -28.10 17.58 17.80
C ARG A 531 -28.69 18.56 16.80
N ALA A 532 -28.29 18.43 15.54
CA ALA A 532 -28.93 19.15 14.44
C ALA A 532 -30.42 18.79 14.36
N ALA A 533 -31.23 19.72 13.85
CA ALA A 533 -32.67 19.50 13.65
C ALA A 533 -32.98 18.66 12.38
N LEU A 534 -32.00 18.52 11.49
CA LEU A 534 -32.07 17.72 10.28
C LEU A 534 -31.31 16.41 10.48
N ASP A 535 -31.70 15.36 9.75
CA ASP A 535 -30.96 14.10 9.74
C ASP A 535 -29.59 14.26 9.06
N PRO A 536 -28.57 13.45 9.46
CA PRO A 536 -27.26 13.46 8.81
C PRO A 536 -27.32 13.12 7.32
N SER A 537 -26.54 13.84 6.52
CA SER A 537 -26.45 13.66 5.05
C SER A 537 -25.01 13.70 4.56
N ALA A 538 -24.74 12.98 3.47
CA ALA A 538 -23.42 12.99 2.83
C ALA A 538 -23.25 14.26 1.97
N TRP A 539 -22.16 14.99 2.19
CA TRP A 539 -21.71 16.08 1.34
C TRP A 539 -20.46 15.61 0.59
N LEU A 540 -20.62 15.20 -0.67
CA LEU A 540 -19.49 14.81 -1.52
C LEU A 540 -18.67 16.05 -1.91
N ILE A 541 -17.37 16.04 -1.61
CA ILE A 541 -16.43 17.15 -1.82
C ILE A 541 -15.67 16.97 -3.15
N GLU A 542 -15.21 15.74 -3.41
CA GLU A 542 -14.37 15.39 -4.56
C GLU A 542 -14.48 13.89 -4.93
N ILE A 543 -14.35 13.58 -6.22
CA ILE A 543 -14.30 12.22 -6.75
C ILE A 543 -12.93 11.99 -7.41
N ASN A 544 -12.04 11.26 -6.74
CA ASN A 544 -10.81 10.76 -7.32
C ASN A 544 -11.09 9.36 -7.91
N ALA A 545 -11.30 9.22 -9.23
CA ALA A 545 -11.62 7.95 -9.89
C ALA A 545 -10.37 7.05 -10.11
N ARG A 546 -9.62 6.83 -9.02
CA ARG A 546 -8.36 6.11 -8.90
C ARG A 546 -8.11 5.72 -7.43
N PRO A 547 -7.17 4.82 -7.13
CA PRO A 547 -6.63 4.66 -5.77
C PRO A 547 -6.13 5.97 -5.14
N PRO A 548 -6.23 6.10 -3.79
CA PRO A 548 -5.62 7.18 -3.03
C PRO A 548 -4.08 7.07 -3.01
N GLY A 549 -3.42 7.95 -2.24
CA GLY A 549 -1.98 7.89 -2.00
C GLY A 549 -1.49 6.54 -1.49
N GLN A 550 -0.22 6.21 -1.74
CA GLN A 550 0.38 4.91 -1.40
C GLN A 550 0.23 4.56 0.09
N GLN A 551 0.35 5.57 0.98
CA GLN A 551 0.17 5.41 2.42
C GLN A 551 -1.24 4.96 2.79
N ALA A 552 -2.27 5.53 2.16
CA ALA A 552 -3.68 5.13 2.36
C ALA A 552 -3.95 3.75 1.75
N ALA A 553 -3.46 3.49 0.53
CA ALA A 553 -3.58 2.17 -0.09
C ALA A 553 -2.88 1.05 0.73
N TRP A 554 -1.77 1.37 1.42
CA TRP A 554 -1.14 0.46 2.39
C TRP A 554 -1.97 0.33 3.66
N ALA A 555 -2.50 1.42 4.22
CA ALA A 555 -3.34 1.38 5.42
C ALA A 555 -4.59 0.52 5.22
N SER A 556 -5.24 0.63 4.06
CA SER A 556 -6.39 -0.21 3.67
C SER A 556 -5.99 -1.67 3.44
N ARG A 557 -4.88 -1.91 2.71
CA ARG A 557 -4.30 -3.26 2.52
C ARG A 557 -4.02 -3.95 3.85
N ARG A 558 -3.50 -3.23 4.83
CA ARG A 558 -3.17 -3.78 6.16
C ARG A 558 -4.40 -3.91 7.06
N THR A 559 -5.32 -2.95 7.04
CA THR A 559 -6.50 -2.94 7.92
C THR A 559 -7.57 -3.95 7.47
N TYR A 560 -7.83 -4.06 6.16
CA TYR A 560 -8.93 -4.87 5.59
C TYR A 560 -8.46 -6.01 4.67
N GLY A 561 -7.17 -6.07 4.32
CA GLY A 561 -6.65 -7.11 3.43
C GLY A 561 -6.92 -6.88 1.93
N VAL A 562 -7.32 -5.66 1.54
CA VAL A 562 -7.74 -5.28 0.18
C VAL A 562 -6.66 -4.45 -0.50
N ASP A 563 -6.16 -4.89 -1.66
CA ASP A 563 -5.05 -4.22 -2.37
C ASP A 563 -5.56 -3.39 -3.56
N PHE A 564 -5.53 -2.07 -3.40
CA PHE A 564 -6.10 -1.10 -4.35
C PHE A 564 -5.37 -1.05 -5.70
N TRP A 565 -4.06 -1.37 -5.72
CA TRP A 565 -3.27 -1.37 -6.95
C TRP A 565 -3.59 -2.60 -7.83
N GLY A 566 -3.80 -3.76 -7.21
CA GLY A 566 -4.28 -4.94 -7.91
C GLY A 566 -5.68 -4.73 -8.49
N LEU A 567 -6.58 -4.10 -7.72
CA LEU A 567 -7.91 -3.72 -8.17
C LEU A 567 -7.90 -2.78 -9.38
N SER A 568 -7.13 -1.68 -9.33
CA SER A 568 -7.09 -0.70 -10.42
C SER A 568 -6.59 -1.31 -11.73
N LEU A 569 -5.60 -2.22 -11.66
CA LEU A 569 -5.09 -2.95 -12.82
C LEU A 569 -6.09 -4.00 -13.36
N ALA A 570 -6.84 -4.68 -12.48
CA ALA A 570 -7.90 -5.59 -12.91
C ALA A 570 -9.01 -4.85 -13.67
N PHE A 571 -9.44 -3.67 -13.19
CA PHE A 571 -10.41 -2.83 -13.90
C PHE A 571 -9.89 -2.31 -15.24
N ALA A 572 -8.62 -1.91 -15.32
CA ALA A 572 -7.98 -1.51 -16.58
C ALA A 572 -8.13 -2.56 -17.69
N LEU A 573 -8.10 -3.84 -17.31
CA LEU A 573 -8.19 -5.00 -18.19
C LEU A 573 -9.62 -5.55 -18.34
N GLY A 574 -10.62 -4.90 -17.73
CA GLY A 574 -12.00 -5.38 -17.70
C GLY A 574 -12.19 -6.71 -16.96
N ASP A 575 -11.23 -7.11 -16.10
CA ASP A 575 -11.28 -8.39 -15.41
C ASP A 575 -12.04 -8.29 -14.08
N GLY A 576 -13.36 -8.16 -14.20
CA GLY A 576 -14.28 -8.11 -13.06
C GLY A 576 -14.21 -9.33 -12.14
N ALA A 577 -13.72 -10.48 -12.61
CA ALA A 577 -13.54 -11.67 -11.76
C ALA A 577 -12.35 -11.51 -10.80
N THR A 578 -11.21 -11.04 -11.30
CA THR A 578 -10.06 -10.68 -10.46
C THR A 578 -10.38 -9.50 -9.56
N ALA A 579 -11.09 -8.49 -10.06
CA ALA A 579 -11.50 -7.35 -9.25
C ALA A 579 -12.41 -7.77 -8.07
N ARG A 580 -13.45 -8.56 -8.32
CA ARG A 580 -14.34 -9.08 -7.26
C ARG A 580 -13.59 -9.92 -6.22
N ALA A 581 -12.66 -10.78 -6.64
CA ALA A 581 -11.87 -11.60 -5.72
C ALA A 581 -10.91 -10.76 -4.84
N LEU A 582 -10.26 -9.74 -5.41
CA LEU A 582 -9.37 -8.83 -4.67
C LEU A 582 -10.10 -7.81 -3.79
N ALA A 583 -11.39 -7.57 -4.02
CA ALA A 583 -12.21 -6.63 -3.24
C ALA A 583 -12.72 -7.20 -1.90
N VAL A 584 -12.61 -8.52 -1.68
CA VAL A 584 -13.13 -9.16 -0.46
C VAL A 584 -12.30 -8.75 0.76
N PRO A 585 -12.85 -8.10 1.79
CA PRO A 585 -12.12 -7.76 3.01
C PRO A 585 -11.84 -8.99 3.89
N PHE A 586 -11.26 -8.79 5.07
CA PHE A 586 -11.24 -9.83 6.10
C PHE A 586 -12.69 -10.17 6.54
N ARG A 587 -12.93 -11.40 7.02
CA ARG A 587 -14.25 -11.82 7.52
C ARG A 587 -14.74 -10.95 8.68
N SER A 588 -13.82 -10.42 9.49
CA SER A 588 -14.06 -9.44 10.56
C SER A 588 -14.23 -8.00 10.06
N ASN A 589 -14.31 -7.79 8.74
CA ASN A 589 -14.13 -6.53 8.03
C ASN A 589 -12.70 -5.96 8.20
N SER A 590 -12.36 -5.49 9.39
CA SER A 590 -11.04 -4.94 9.77
C SER A 590 -10.33 -5.82 10.80
N GLN A 591 -9.00 -5.84 10.81
CA GLN A 591 -8.21 -6.58 11.83
C GLN A 591 -7.76 -5.75 13.04
N TYR A 592 -7.81 -4.42 12.96
CA TYR A 592 -7.43 -3.48 14.03
C TYR A 592 -7.89 -2.06 13.70
N TRP A 593 -7.66 -1.12 14.63
CA TRP A 593 -7.59 0.30 14.31
C TRP A 593 -6.22 0.64 13.74
N CYS A 594 -6.15 1.50 12.72
CA CYS A 594 -4.92 1.97 12.08
C CYS A 594 -4.93 3.50 11.93
N GLN A 595 -3.79 4.16 12.17
CA GLN A 595 -3.61 5.59 11.91
C GLN A 595 -2.41 5.79 10.98
N ILE A 596 -2.63 6.60 9.95
CA ILE A 596 -1.55 7.14 9.12
C ILE A 596 -0.95 8.31 9.90
N VAL A 597 0.28 8.13 10.37
CA VAL A 597 1.05 9.15 11.10
C VAL A 597 2.02 9.81 10.14
N PHE A 598 1.73 11.04 9.75
CA PHE A 598 2.59 11.86 8.91
C PHE A 598 3.58 12.67 9.75
N ILE A 599 4.86 12.72 9.33
CA ILE A 599 5.91 13.52 9.97
C ILE A 599 6.31 14.67 9.04
N PRO A 600 5.88 15.91 9.28
CA PRO A 600 6.20 17.05 8.43
C PRO A 600 7.62 17.56 8.65
N ALA A 601 8.24 18.08 7.61
CA ALA A 601 9.41 18.95 7.75
C ALA A 601 8.97 20.32 8.27
N LEU A 602 9.49 20.71 9.43
CA LEU A 602 9.11 21.96 10.11
C LEU A 602 9.94 23.19 9.67
N ARG A 603 10.95 23.00 8.83
CA ARG A 603 11.78 24.06 8.23
C ARG A 603 12.41 23.60 6.92
N GLY A 604 12.76 24.55 6.06
CA GLY A 604 13.61 24.32 4.89
C GLY A 604 15.07 24.07 5.27
N GLY A 605 15.87 23.60 4.32
CA GLY A 605 17.32 23.37 4.48
C GLY A 605 17.78 22.02 3.92
N MET A 606 18.95 21.54 4.36
CA MET A 606 19.51 20.25 3.91
C MET A 606 19.28 19.14 4.94
N PHE A 607 18.59 18.07 4.56
CA PHE A 607 18.34 16.92 5.43
C PHE A 607 19.64 16.18 5.77
N GLN A 608 19.89 15.89 7.06
CA GLN A 608 21.16 15.29 7.53
C GLN A 608 21.01 13.91 8.21
N SER A 609 19.78 13.50 8.53
CA SER A 609 19.50 12.22 9.19
C SER A 609 19.61 11.01 8.26
N GLY A 610 19.68 9.81 8.85
CA GLY A 610 19.56 8.54 8.13
C GLY A 610 18.10 8.19 7.85
N ASP A 611 17.79 6.89 7.86
CA ASP A 611 16.41 6.41 7.82
C ASP A 611 15.78 6.57 9.22
N VAL A 612 15.04 7.65 9.40
CA VAL A 612 14.41 8.00 10.69
C VAL A 612 13.38 6.97 11.15
N CYS A 613 12.85 6.17 10.24
CA CYS A 613 11.91 5.10 10.58
C CYS A 613 12.66 3.93 11.20
N GLN A 614 13.75 3.48 10.57
CA GLN A 614 14.59 2.42 11.12
C GLN A 614 15.24 2.84 12.44
N GLU A 615 15.71 4.09 12.56
CA GLU A 615 16.24 4.65 13.81
C GLU A 615 15.20 4.67 14.94
N LEU A 616 13.91 4.93 14.65
CA LEU A 616 12.84 4.84 15.64
C LEU A 616 12.59 3.39 16.07
N LEU A 617 12.38 2.48 15.11
CA LEU A 617 12.04 1.07 15.37
C LEU A 617 13.12 0.36 16.21
N GLN A 618 14.40 0.66 15.97
CA GLN A 618 15.52 0.12 16.74
C GLN A 618 15.60 0.68 18.17
N ARG A 619 15.25 1.95 18.37
CA ARG A 619 15.36 2.65 19.66
C ARG A 619 14.11 2.49 20.55
N ARG A 620 12.95 2.24 19.95
CA ARG A 620 11.66 2.04 20.62
C ARG A 620 10.99 0.74 20.14
N PRO A 621 11.53 -0.43 20.54
CA PRO A 621 10.94 -1.72 20.18
C PRO A 621 9.52 -1.91 20.75
N ASP A 622 9.19 -1.19 21.83
CA ASP A 622 7.85 -1.08 22.38
C ASP A 622 6.84 -0.43 21.41
N LEU A 623 7.27 0.56 20.61
CA LEU A 623 6.45 1.16 19.55
C LEU A 623 6.49 0.33 18.26
N ALA A 624 7.60 -0.36 17.99
CA ALA A 624 7.75 -1.20 16.81
C ALA A 624 6.68 -2.30 16.72
N GLY A 625 6.25 -2.86 17.87
CA GLY A 625 5.15 -3.83 17.95
C GLY A 625 3.77 -3.30 17.50
N ASN A 626 3.63 -1.97 17.37
CA ASN A 626 2.43 -1.28 16.90
C ASN A 626 2.63 -0.58 15.54
N ILE A 627 3.75 -0.77 14.85
CA ILE A 627 4.00 -0.19 13.52
C ILE A 627 3.98 -1.31 12.47
N SER A 628 2.96 -1.29 11.61
CA SER A 628 2.79 -2.27 10.52
C SER A 628 3.77 -2.01 9.36
N GLN A 629 3.97 -0.73 9.05
CA GLN A 629 4.79 -0.29 7.93
C GLN A 629 5.22 1.16 8.12
N SER A 630 6.35 1.55 7.53
CA SER A 630 6.88 2.92 7.59
C SER A 630 7.72 3.22 6.36
N LEU A 631 7.80 4.50 5.95
CA LEU A 631 8.72 4.95 4.91
C LEU A 631 9.38 6.27 5.29
N CYS A 632 10.72 6.34 5.20
CA CYS A 632 11.47 7.58 5.15
C CYS A 632 11.47 8.09 3.70
N LEU A 633 10.90 9.29 3.47
CA LEU A 633 10.79 9.90 2.15
C LEU A 633 12.04 10.69 1.74
N LEU A 634 12.77 11.20 2.74
CA LEU A 634 14.01 11.95 2.56
C LEU A 634 15.25 11.08 2.77
N ARG A 635 16.34 11.45 2.12
CA ARG A 635 17.69 10.88 2.28
C ARG A 635 18.66 11.98 2.69
N LYS A 636 19.74 11.58 3.37
CA LYS A 636 20.82 12.49 3.74
C LYS A 636 21.37 13.23 2.51
N GLY A 637 21.35 14.56 2.56
CA GLY A 637 21.73 15.47 1.47
C GLY A 637 20.56 16.03 0.66
N ASP A 638 19.34 15.52 0.83
CA ASP A 638 18.17 16.06 0.13
C ASP A 638 17.86 17.50 0.59
N HIS A 639 17.50 18.36 -0.36
CA HIS A 639 17.09 19.74 -0.08
C HIS A 639 15.58 19.81 0.20
N VAL A 640 15.23 20.22 1.40
CA VAL A 640 13.86 20.46 1.85
C VAL A 640 13.48 21.91 1.54
N PRO A 641 12.41 22.17 0.76
CA PRO A 641 11.91 23.53 0.53
C PRO A 641 11.33 24.12 1.83
N GLU A 642 11.44 25.44 2.00
CA GLU A 642 10.87 26.13 3.15
C GLU A 642 9.33 26.02 3.17
N PRO A 643 8.69 25.45 4.21
CA PRO A 643 7.25 25.24 4.26
C PRO A 643 6.42 26.52 4.11
N SER A 644 6.97 27.68 4.50
CA SER A 644 6.33 28.99 4.34
C SER A 644 6.05 29.38 2.89
N ARG A 645 6.63 28.66 1.91
CA ARG A 645 6.34 28.81 0.47
C ARG A 645 5.12 28.00 0.00
N GLY A 646 4.36 27.40 0.91
CA GLY A 646 3.20 26.56 0.60
C GLY A 646 3.55 25.16 0.08
N VAL A 647 4.82 24.77 0.12
CA VAL A 647 5.29 23.45 -0.34
C VAL A 647 5.52 22.55 0.87
N PHE A 648 4.51 21.75 1.20
CA PHE A 648 4.58 20.80 2.30
C PHE A 648 5.43 19.59 1.92
N THR A 649 6.40 19.28 2.78
CA THR A 649 7.33 18.16 2.60
C THR A 649 7.22 17.23 3.78
N TRP A 650 6.87 15.98 3.52
CA TRP A 650 6.84 14.92 4.52
C TRP A 650 8.23 14.28 4.63
N VAL A 651 8.75 14.17 5.86
CA VAL A 651 10.02 13.48 6.16
C VAL A 651 9.83 11.97 6.11
N SER A 652 8.76 11.51 6.76
CA SER A 652 8.39 10.10 6.85
C SER A 652 6.91 9.93 7.13
N TYR A 653 6.44 8.69 7.03
CA TYR A 653 5.14 8.28 7.55
C TYR A 653 5.20 6.88 8.16
N TYR A 654 4.32 6.63 9.12
CA TYR A 654 4.14 5.36 9.81
C TYR A 654 2.67 4.93 9.73
N LEU A 655 2.45 3.62 9.53
CA LEU A 655 1.15 2.98 9.73
C LEU A 655 1.16 2.37 11.13
N VAL A 656 0.66 3.15 12.09
CA VAL A 656 0.50 2.72 13.48
C VAL A 656 -0.81 1.97 13.61
N PHE A 657 -0.87 0.90 14.40
CA PHE A 657 -2.10 0.14 14.64
C PHE A 657 -2.30 -0.23 16.11
N SER A 658 -3.55 -0.46 16.52
CA SER A 658 -3.89 -1.06 17.82
C SER A 658 -5.03 -2.05 17.71
N ARG A 659 -4.82 -3.24 18.29
CA ARG A 659 -5.85 -4.27 18.51
C ARG A 659 -6.60 -4.07 19.83
N THR A 660 -6.13 -3.18 20.69
CA THR A 660 -6.69 -2.94 22.03
C THR A 660 -7.88 -2.00 21.98
N SER A 661 -7.69 -0.80 21.42
CA SER A 661 -8.74 0.22 21.29
C SER A 661 -8.27 1.36 20.39
N ARG A 662 -9.22 2.15 19.88
CA ARG A 662 -8.94 3.40 19.16
C ARG A 662 -8.17 4.41 20.02
N ARG A 663 -8.51 4.52 21.31
CA ARG A 663 -7.78 5.37 22.25
C ARG A 663 -6.29 4.98 22.35
N HIS A 664 -6.00 3.69 22.50
CA HIS A 664 -4.61 3.20 22.54
C HIS A 664 -3.87 3.45 21.23
N LEU A 665 -4.56 3.43 20.08
CA LEU A 665 -3.96 3.84 18.80
C LEU A 665 -3.53 5.31 18.85
N LEU A 666 -4.41 6.21 19.28
CA LEU A 666 -4.10 7.65 19.39
C LEU A 666 -2.91 7.91 20.33
N GLU A 667 -2.89 7.26 21.49
CA GLU A 667 -1.81 7.37 22.49
C GLU A 667 -0.45 6.91 21.90
N VAL A 668 -0.41 5.77 21.20
CA VAL A 668 0.81 5.28 20.53
C VAL A 668 1.21 6.14 19.33
N ALA A 669 0.25 6.67 18.58
CA ALA A 669 0.53 7.52 17.43
C ALA A 669 1.18 8.85 17.83
N GLU A 670 0.71 9.50 18.91
CA GLU A 670 1.36 10.68 19.49
C GLU A 670 2.77 10.37 20.02
N GLU A 671 2.96 9.19 20.61
CA GLU A 671 4.28 8.72 21.05
C GLU A 671 5.25 8.54 19.85
N VAL A 672 4.78 7.95 18.74
CA VAL A 672 5.55 7.81 17.49
C VAL A 672 5.90 9.19 16.88
N ARG A 673 4.94 10.14 16.85
CA ARG A 673 5.20 11.53 16.42
C ARG A 673 6.31 12.17 17.26
N ARG A 674 6.18 12.13 18.59
CA ARG A 674 7.11 12.76 19.54
C ARG A 674 8.51 12.15 19.50
N GLU A 675 8.60 10.84 19.25
CA GLU A 675 9.86 10.12 19.24
C GLU A 675 10.55 10.05 17.88
N THR A 676 9.89 10.47 16.80
CA THR A 676 10.57 10.59 15.49
C THR A 676 11.49 11.81 15.51
N ARG A 677 12.80 11.58 15.37
CA ARG A 677 13.84 12.62 15.49
C ARG A 677 14.59 12.75 14.16
N PHE A 678 14.76 13.98 13.69
CA PHE A 678 15.51 14.26 12.46
C PHE A 678 16.18 15.64 12.48
N VAL A 679 17.13 15.85 11.57
CA VAL A 679 17.87 17.11 11.41
C VAL A 679 17.80 17.60 9.97
N ILE A 680 17.41 18.86 9.80
CA ILE A 680 17.52 19.64 8.56
C ILE A 680 18.40 20.84 8.91
N LEU A 681 19.52 21.07 8.22
CA LEU A 681 20.43 22.20 8.45
C LEU A 681 20.05 23.43 7.61
#